data_AF-A0A7Y4RBR0-F1
#
_entry.id   AF-A0A7Y4RBR0-F1
#
_cell.length_a   1.000
_cell.length_b   1.000
_cell.length_c   1.000
_cell.angle_alpha   90.00
_cell.angle_beta   90.00
_cell.angle_gamma   90.00
#
_symmetry.space_group_name_H-M   'P 1'
#
loop_
_entity.id
_entity.type
_entity.pdbx_description
1 polymer ?
#
loop_
_entity_poly.entity_id
_entity_poly.type
_entity_poly.pdbx_seq_one_letter_code
_entity_poly.pdbx_strand_id
1 'polypeptide(L)'
;MRISGCKSRLSAAMVVVLMHTTFAGSAQNREPAPELRGADSPGSFPAKACCLPDDSCLDMPTRECYSLGGTPQGLNSLCATTTCSEACCSYYGCQELPANVCLDDFYDGIPQGRGTHCESINCPLRECCLPNRACADLSLDDCRAQGGYWGERDSACSATLCEPFEACCYTTECLDRPRIYCQRRWGLPQGAGTLCASTSCPPTEACCFDNGYCGDRFLEHCLSQLGTPQGPGSSCSTLPCPTLACCLPDESCEDMHADQCYDLGGHLGGLNSLCATTMCPEACCTNHGCFNLPADLCVGGYWGGIAQGQGTNCESVACPPRACCLPDGSCADMTMRECFELAGHPQGLNSLCETTICPEACCLSYGGCYDLPADDCRDHFDGTPRGKGTHCGTTDCPPQACCLPDGACADLSVDVCQAQGGIPEGTDSACNATTCEPFEACCYGFGCYDSPGSDCQMYLGLPQGAGTHCASTTCPPTEACCHDSGICSNEFPDICVAWYGMPQGPDTHCSTVSCPPQACCLPDGSCQTMPADDCYYPANGFPQGLGTDCVATVCQAFQACCEFYGCRDAPPDSCITHGGSPHGIGTDCATTKCPSEACCFALNCFDGPPDLCLRSGGDPQGPGTDCTTTICTIVGDINGDGVIDLDDYATSYLCSADHENEHCPFADLDGDDDVDLLDWGLLQSLFPANREPVSKERFRSEPRP
;
A
#
# COMPACT_ATOMS: atom_id res chain seq x y z
N MET A 1 33.30 -24.74 -52.08
CA MET A 1 34.73 -24.64 -52.52
C MET A 1 35.45 -23.75 -51.50
N ARG A 2 36.73 -23.91 -51.12
CA ARG A 2 37.76 -24.93 -51.40
C ARG A 2 38.80 -24.93 -50.23
N ILE A 3 39.14 -26.11 -49.72
CA ILE A 3 40.46 -26.52 -49.14
C ILE A 3 41.11 -25.68 -48.01
N SER A 4 41.02 -26.19 -46.77
CA SER A 4 42.08 -26.31 -45.71
C SER A 4 41.49 -27.08 -44.51
N GLY A 5 42.20 -27.61 -43.50
CA GLY A 5 43.65 -27.74 -43.20
C GLY A 5 43.86 -28.79 -42.08
N CYS A 6 45.08 -29.06 -41.59
CA CYS A 6 45.32 -30.06 -40.51
C CYS A 6 46.67 -29.91 -39.76
N LYS A 7 46.77 -30.49 -38.55
CA LYS A 7 47.95 -30.72 -37.65
C LYS A 7 48.46 -29.53 -36.80
N SER A 8 49.35 -29.72 -35.81
CA SER A 8 49.25 -30.42 -34.49
C SER A 8 50.63 -30.55 -33.78
N ARG A 9 50.63 -30.62 -32.42
CA ARG A 9 51.67 -31.14 -31.45
C ARG A 9 52.51 -30.17 -30.57
N LEU A 10 52.42 -30.42 -29.24
CA LEU A 10 53.44 -30.49 -28.15
C LEU A 10 54.53 -29.41 -27.86
N SER A 11 54.39 -28.77 -26.69
CA SER A 11 55.28 -28.82 -25.47
C SER A 11 56.68 -28.16 -25.37
N ALA A 12 57.01 -27.77 -24.11
CA ALA A 12 58.32 -27.36 -23.51
C ALA A 12 58.74 -25.87 -23.68
N ALA A 13 59.46 -25.20 -22.75
CA ALA A 13 60.04 -25.61 -21.43
C ALA A 13 60.26 -24.44 -20.42
N MET A 14 60.36 -24.82 -19.12
CA MET A 14 61.19 -24.32 -17.98
C MET A 14 62.08 -23.05 -18.14
N VAL A 15 62.07 -22.05 -17.23
CA VAL A 15 62.50 -21.94 -15.78
C VAL A 15 63.94 -21.41 -15.57
N VAL A 16 64.10 -20.41 -14.67
CA VAL A 16 65.24 -20.03 -13.77
C VAL A 16 64.87 -18.66 -13.14
N VAL A 17 64.86 -18.32 -11.83
CA VAL A 17 65.49 -18.74 -10.54
C VAL A 17 66.72 -17.89 -10.12
N LEU A 18 66.67 -17.31 -8.91
CA LEU A 18 67.73 -17.02 -7.88
C LEU A 18 67.07 -16.14 -6.79
N MET A 19 66.96 -16.49 -5.48
CA MET A 19 67.99 -16.64 -4.40
C MET A 19 68.56 -15.31 -3.89
N HIS A 20 69.02 -15.11 -2.63
CA HIS A 20 69.50 -15.95 -1.50
C HIS A 20 68.95 -15.33 -0.15
N THR A 21 69.11 -15.74 1.13
CA THR A 21 69.56 -16.86 2.03
C THR A 21 69.18 -16.41 3.49
N THR A 22 69.24 -17.07 4.67
CA THR A 22 69.68 -18.33 5.35
C THR A 22 68.98 -18.30 6.76
N PHE A 23 69.12 -19.10 7.85
CA PHE A 23 69.78 -20.32 8.41
C PHE A 23 69.00 -20.60 9.76
N ALA A 24 69.18 -21.57 10.68
CA ALA A 24 69.76 -22.92 10.85
C ALA A 24 69.32 -23.39 12.27
N GLY A 25 69.39 -24.65 12.75
CA GLY A 25 69.76 -25.94 12.15
C GLY A 25 70.18 -26.99 13.22
N SER A 26 70.14 -28.28 12.86
CA SER A 26 70.72 -29.46 13.59
C SER A 26 70.06 -29.98 14.89
N ALA A 27 70.01 -31.30 15.17
CA ALA A 27 70.30 -32.48 14.32
C ALA A 27 69.85 -33.85 14.91
N GLN A 28 69.93 -34.89 14.05
CA GLN A 28 69.97 -36.37 14.27
C GLN A 28 68.63 -37.14 14.15
N ASN A 29 68.54 -38.40 13.64
CA ASN A 29 69.50 -39.20 12.84
C ASN A 29 68.84 -40.39 12.07
N ARG A 30 69.27 -40.61 10.82
CA ARG A 30 69.83 -41.84 10.15
C ARG A 30 69.33 -43.26 10.52
N GLU A 31 69.20 -44.27 9.62
CA GLU A 31 69.33 -44.53 8.15
C GLU A 31 68.92 -46.04 7.92
N PRO A 32 68.87 -46.73 6.72
CA PRO A 32 69.15 -46.36 5.32
C PRO A 32 68.07 -46.75 4.24
N ALA A 33 68.09 -47.98 3.67
CA ALA A 33 67.42 -48.48 2.43
C ALA A 33 67.43 -50.06 2.38
N PRO A 34 67.00 -50.87 1.34
CA PRO A 34 66.59 -50.56 -0.06
C PRO A 34 65.45 -51.42 -0.73
N GLU A 35 65.21 -51.18 -2.05
CA GLU A 35 64.70 -52.01 -3.18
C GLU A 35 63.53 -53.06 -3.12
N LEU A 36 62.49 -52.77 -3.94
CA LEU A 36 61.80 -53.62 -4.96
C LEU A 36 61.35 -55.09 -4.68
N ARG A 37 60.03 -55.31 -4.46
CA ARG A 37 59.06 -56.01 -5.38
C ARG A 37 57.77 -56.50 -4.68
N GLY A 38 56.61 -56.22 -5.27
CA GLY A 38 55.49 -57.19 -5.41
C GLY A 38 54.35 -57.25 -4.36
N ALA A 39 53.17 -56.78 -4.79
CA ALA A 39 51.81 -57.25 -4.46
C ALA A 39 51.14 -56.99 -3.08
N ASP A 40 49.90 -56.53 -3.20
CA ASP A 40 48.69 -56.68 -2.35
C ASP A 40 48.54 -56.03 -0.96
N SER A 41 47.39 -55.34 -0.81
CA SER A 41 46.76 -54.77 0.42
C SER A 41 47.38 -53.48 1.00
N PRO A 42 46.63 -52.70 1.82
CA PRO A 42 45.17 -52.47 1.85
C PRO A 42 44.80 -50.98 1.60
N GLY A 43 43.54 -50.66 1.26
CA GLY A 43 43.17 -49.25 1.06
C GLY A 43 41.70 -48.90 0.76
N SER A 44 40.85 -49.86 0.39
CA SER A 44 39.41 -49.59 0.25
C SER A 44 38.75 -49.57 1.62
N PHE A 45 38.34 -48.39 2.08
CA PHE A 45 37.32 -48.28 3.14
C PHE A 45 35.95 -48.57 2.51
N PRO A 46 35.09 -49.40 3.12
CA PRO A 46 33.75 -49.61 2.61
C PRO A 46 32.99 -48.27 2.64
N ALA A 47 32.42 -47.90 1.49
CA ALA A 47 31.46 -46.82 1.40
C ALA A 47 30.24 -47.13 2.28
N LYS A 48 29.57 -46.06 2.73
CA LYS A 48 28.34 -46.15 3.51
C LYS A 48 27.35 -45.12 3.00
N ALA A 49 26.07 -45.35 3.23
CA ALA A 49 25.06 -44.32 3.06
C ALA A 49 25.41 -43.07 3.88
N CYS A 50 25.43 -41.92 3.23
CA CYS A 50 25.60 -40.59 3.81
C CYS A 50 24.36 -39.76 3.50
N CYS A 51 23.61 -39.37 4.53
CA CYS A 51 22.49 -38.44 4.38
C CYS A 51 23.04 -37.02 4.40
N LEU A 52 22.91 -36.30 3.28
CA LEU A 52 23.31 -34.90 3.15
C LEU A 52 22.21 -33.94 3.62
N PRO A 53 22.52 -32.64 3.83
CA PRO A 53 21.54 -31.68 4.35
C PRO A 53 20.33 -31.40 3.43
N ASP A 54 20.46 -31.69 2.14
CA ASP A 54 19.48 -31.51 1.06
C ASP A 54 18.58 -32.75 0.83
N ASP A 55 18.50 -33.63 1.83
CA ASP A 55 17.84 -34.94 1.82
C ASP A 55 18.34 -35.93 0.74
N SER A 56 19.43 -35.61 0.04
CA SER A 56 20.10 -36.56 -0.85
C SER A 56 20.92 -37.59 -0.06
N CYS A 57 21.00 -38.80 -0.58
CA CYS A 57 21.81 -39.87 0.00
C CYS A 57 22.91 -40.30 -0.98
N LEU A 58 24.17 -40.23 -0.54
CA LEU A 58 25.34 -40.67 -1.32
C LEU A 58 26.12 -41.79 -0.62
N ASP A 59 26.50 -42.83 -1.35
CA ASP A 59 27.34 -43.91 -0.83
C ASP A 59 28.82 -43.51 -0.84
N MET A 60 29.35 -43.07 0.30
CA MET A 60 30.70 -42.50 0.40
C MET A 60 31.43 -42.81 1.72
N PRO A 61 32.74 -42.52 1.84
CA PRO A 61 33.49 -42.73 3.07
C PRO A 61 33.01 -41.80 4.21
N THR A 62 32.92 -42.33 5.43
CA THR A 62 32.50 -41.62 6.65
C THR A 62 33.18 -40.26 6.85
N ARG A 63 34.47 -40.12 6.52
CA ARG A 63 35.22 -38.86 6.66
C ARG A 63 34.82 -37.80 5.63
N GLU A 64 34.44 -38.25 4.44
CA GLU A 64 34.08 -37.39 3.30
C GLU A 64 32.63 -36.91 3.45
N CYS A 65 31.74 -37.80 3.94
CA CYS A 65 30.38 -37.47 4.38
C CYS A 65 30.34 -36.28 5.36
N TYR A 66 31.11 -36.35 6.46
CA TYR A 66 31.20 -35.24 7.42
C TYR A 66 31.77 -33.95 6.81
N SER A 67 32.62 -34.04 5.77
CA SER A 67 33.17 -32.84 5.09
C SER A 67 32.16 -32.12 4.18
N LEU A 68 31.04 -32.77 3.86
CA LEU A 68 29.88 -32.19 3.17
C LEU A 68 28.73 -31.85 4.14
N GLY A 69 28.96 -31.92 5.46
CA GLY A 69 27.94 -31.69 6.48
C GLY A 69 26.91 -32.82 6.63
N GLY A 70 27.14 -33.99 6.03
CA GLY A 70 26.25 -35.14 6.09
C GLY A 70 26.50 -36.08 7.27
N THR A 71 25.50 -36.91 7.57
CA THR A 71 25.53 -37.93 8.62
C THR A 71 25.76 -39.33 8.02
N PRO A 72 26.88 -40.00 8.33
CA PRO A 72 27.21 -41.32 7.79
C PRO A 72 26.59 -42.45 8.61
N GLN A 73 25.90 -43.35 7.94
CA GLN A 73 25.07 -44.39 8.54
C GLN A 73 25.87 -45.63 9.01
N GLY A 74 25.16 -46.71 9.39
CA GLY A 74 25.73 -47.96 9.92
C GLY A 74 26.74 -48.65 8.99
N LEU A 75 27.60 -49.54 9.50
CA LEU A 75 28.51 -50.31 8.64
C LEU A 75 27.72 -51.15 7.62
N ASN A 76 28.10 -51.04 6.35
CA ASN A 76 27.44 -51.69 5.20
C ASN A 76 26.01 -51.20 4.90
N SER A 77 25.61 -50.03 5.41
CA SER A 77 24.47 -49.28 4.86
C SER A 77 24.78 -48.83 3.43
N LEU A 78 23.78 -48.86 2.55
CA LEU A 78 23.85 -48.30 1.20
C LEU A 78 22.59 -47.46 0.95
N CYS A 79 22.70 -46.38 0.19
CA CYS A 79 21.57 -45.49 -0.11
C CYS A 79 20.45 -46.19 -0.92
N ALA A 80 20.79 -47.25 -1.65
CA ALA A 80 19.81 -48.15 -2.28
C ALA A 80 18.94 -48.94 -1.28
N THR A 81 19.27 -48.91 0.02
CA THR A 81 18.61 -49.67 1.10
C THR A 81 18.44 -48.87 2.41
N THR A 82 18.74 -47.56 2.42
CA THR A 82 18.78 -46.74 3.64
C THR A 82 18.07 -45.41 3.39
N THR A 83 16.90 -45.23 3.97
CA THR A 83 16.13 -43.97 3.93
C THR A 83 16.59 -43.02 5.03
N CYS A 84 16.71 -41.73 4.71
CA CYS A 84 17.14 -40.68 5.65
C CYS A 84 15.97 -40.14 6.49
N SER A 85 15.39 -41.00 7.34
CA SER A 85 14.37 -40.64 8.33
C SER A 85 14.97 -40.23 9.69
N GLU A 86 14.18 -39.52 10.49
CA GLU A 86 14.46 -39.22 11.91
C GLU A 86 13.21 -39.48 12.77
N ALA A 87 13.36 -39.51 14.09
CA ALA A 87 12.23 -39.66 14.98
C ALA A 87 11.37 -38.39 14.96
N CYS A 88 10.11 -38.53 14.57
CA CYS A 88 9.11 -37.49 14.54
C CYS A 88 8.09 -37.74 15.67
N CYS A 89 7.97 -36.82 16.62
CA CYS A 89 6.95 -36.88 17.67
C CYS A 89 5.70 -36.12 17.21
N SER A 90 4.68 -36.86 16.74
CA SER A 90 3.46 -36.33 16.10
C SER A 90 2.18 -36.77 16.80
N TYR A 91 1.02 -36.36 16.28
CA TYR A 91 -0.29 -36.86 16.72
C TYR A 91 -0.46 -38.38 16.55
N TYR A 92 0.42 -39.07 15.80
CA TYR A 92 0.39 -40.52 15.64
C TYR A 92 1.43 -41.26 16.52
N GLY A 93 1.97 -40.59 17.54
CA GLY A 93 3.02 -41.11 18.41
C GLY A 93 4.41 -40.77 17.87
N CYS A 94 5.42 -41.56 18.21
CA CYS A 94 6.71 -41.47 17.54
C CYS A 94 6.67 -42.27 16.22
N GLN A 95 7.02 -41.62 15.11
CA GLN A 95 7.16 -42.25 13.79
C GLN A 95 8.51 -41.89 13.17
N GLU A 96 9.11 -42.79 12.41
CA GLU A 96 10.35 -42.47 11.68
C GLU A 96 10.01 -41.88 10.32
N LEU A 97 10.13 -40.55 10.21
CA LEU A 97 9.72 -39.75 9.05
C LEU A 97 10.87 -38.83 8.60
N PRO A 98 10.92 -38.41 7.33
CA PRO A 98 11.74 -37.28 6.89
C PRO A 98 11.33 -35.96 7.58
N ALA A 99 12.27 -35.04 7.76
CA ALA A 99 12.06 -33.76 8.46
C ALA A 99 10.88 -32.94 7.90
N ASN A 100 10.80 -32.85 6.57
CA ASN A 100 9.76 -32.12 5.85
C ASN A 100 8.38 -32.79 5.95
N VAL A 101 8.30 -34.13 5.98
CA VAL A 101 7.05 -34.87 6.19
C VAL A 101 6.60 -34.81 7.65
N CYS A 102 7.55 -34.72 8.59
CA CYS A 102 7.24 -34.52 10.01
C CYS A 102 6.55 -33.17 10.27
N LEU A 103 7.01 -32.12 9.59
CA LEU A 103 6.53 -30.73 9.70
C LEU A 103 5.34 -30.40 8.76
N ASP A 104 4.77 -31.39 8.07
CA ASP A 104 3.66 -31.21 7.13
C ASP A 104 2.29 -31.14 7.85
N ASP A 105 1.31 -30.43 7.28
CA ASP A 105 -0.03 -30.15 7.85
C ASP A 105 -0.80 -31.43 8.24
N PHE A 106 -0.45 -32.57 7.64
CA PHE A 106 -1.05 -33.87 7.94
C PHE A 106 -0.49 -34.56 9.20
N TYR A 107 0.76 -34.25 9.58
CA TYR A 107 1.46 -34.89 10.69
C TYR A 107 1.66 -33.98 11.90
N ASP A 108 1.91 -32.68 11.68
CA ASP A 108 2.10 -31.65 12.73
C ASP A 108 3.01 -32.13 13.87
N GLY A 109 4.19 -32.64 13.48
CA GLY A 109 5.13 -33.32 14.34
C GLY A 109 6.43 -32.56 14.56
N ILE A 110 7.05 -32.75 15.72
CA ILE A 110 8.35 -32.15 16.02
C ILE A 110 9.47 -33.14 15.69
N PRO A 111 10.36 -32.86 14.73
CA PRO A 111 11.53 -33.68 14.45
C PRO A 111 12.52 -33.63 15.61
N GLN A 112 12.98 -34.79 16.07
CA GLN A 112 13.81 -34.93 17.27
C GLN A 112 15.32 -34.85 16.96
N GLY A 113 15.69 -34.67 15.69
CA GLY A 113 17.07 -34.43 15.22
C GLY A 113 17.61 -35.59 14.37
N ARG A 114 18.28 -35.23 13.26
CA ARG A 114 18.66 -36.18 12.19
C ARG A 114 19.51 -37.33 12.73
N GLY A 115 18.98 -38.56 12.66
CA GLY A 115 19.60 -39.77 13.20
C GLY A 115 19.07 -40.25 14.56
N THR A 116 17.99 -39.65 15.06
CA THR A 116 17.19 -40.20 16.18
C THR A 116 16.25 -41.30 15.71
N HIS A 117 15.99 -42.28 16.59
CA HIS A 117 15.10 -43.42 16.34
C HIS A 117 14.03 -43.55 17.43
N CYS A 118 12.84 -44.03 17.09
CA CYS A 118 11.71 -44.06 18.03
C CYS A 118 11.86 -45.06 19.19
N GLU A 119 12.76 -46.04 19.08
CA GLU A 119 13.15 -46.91 20.21
C GLU A 119 14.02 -46.19 21.26
N SER A 120 14.54 -45.00 20.93
CA SER A 120 15.51 -44.24 21.74
C SER A 120 15.01 -42.89 22.24
N ILE A 121 13.86 -42.41 21.74
CA ILE A 121 13.24 -41.14 22.14
C ILE A 121 11.97 -41.40 22.92
N ASN A 122 11.85 -40.73 24.06
CA ASN A 122 10.60 -40.65 24.81
C ASN A 122 9.99 -39.27 24.52
N CYS A 123 8.94 -39.21 23.69
CA CYS A 123 8.34 -37.94 23.28
C CYS A 123 7.88 -37.12 24.50
N PRO A 124 8.00 -35.78 24.47
CA PRO A 124 7.68 -34.94 25.62
C PRO A 124 6.19 -35.03 26.00
N LEU A 125 5.93 -35.07 27.31
CA LEU A 125 4.59 -34.84 27.85
C LEU A 125 4.17 -33.40 27.51
N ARG A 126 2.91 -33.20 27.12
CA ARG A 126 2.33 -31.86 26.84
C ARG A 126 0.97 -31.73 27.54
N GLU A 127 0.41 -30.51 27.49
CA GLU A 127 -0.89 -30.21 28.07
C GLU A 127 -2.02 -31.10 27.50
N CYS A 128 -2.73 -31.80 28.39
CA CYS A 128 -3.96 -32.52 28.07
C CYS A 128 -5.14 -31.94 28.85
N CYS A 129 -6.10 -31.35 28.14
CA CYS A 129 -7.36 -30.87 28.68
C CYS A 129 -8.39 -32.00 28.73
N LEU A 130 -8.62 -32.53 29.93
CA LEU A 130 -9.60 -33.58 30.21
C LEU A 130 -11.05 -33.04 30.14
N PRO A 131 -12.07 -33.88 29.88
CA PRO A 131 -13.47 -33.45 29.75
C PRO A 131 -14.07 -32.74 30.97
N ASN A 132 -13.46 -32.89 32.15
CA ASN A 132 -13.81 -32.20 33.38
C ASN A 132 -13.15 -30.80 33.53
N ARG A 133 -12.51 -30.28 32.48
CA ARG A 133 -11.71 -29.04 32.44
C ARG A 133 -10.43 -29.06 33.29
N ALA A 134 -9.97 -30.23 33.73
CA ALA A 134 -8.65 -30.36 34.33
C ALA A 134 -7.57 -30.44 33.24
N CYS A 135 -6.48 -29.69 33.42
CA CYS A 135 -5.27 -29.85 32.62
C CYS A 135 -4.32 -30.82 33.34
N ALA A 136 -3.75 -31.80 32.64
CA ALA A 136 -2.65 -32.62 33.14
C ALA A 136 -1.59 -32.83 32.05
N ASP A 137 -0.30 -32.79 32.43
CA ASP A 137 0.79 -33.15 31.53
C ASP A 137 0.86 -34.67 31.40
N LEU A 138 0.45 -35.18 30.24
CA LEU A 138 0.28 -36.62 29.97
C LEU A 138 1.08 -37.04 28.74
N SER A 139 1.13 -38.34 28.45
CA SER A 139 1.43 -38.81 27.09
C SER A 139 0.17 -38.69 26.22
N LEU A 140 0.32 -38.65 24.89
CA LEU A 140 -0.84 -38.54 23.99
C LEU A 140 -1.79 -39.74 24.12
N ASP A 141 -1.25 -40.94 24.38
CA ASP A 141 -2.06 -42.13 24.57
C ASP A 141 -2.72 -42.17 25.96
N ASP A 142 -2.06 -41.68 27.02
CA ASP A 142 -2.69 -41.49 28.33
C ASP A 142 -3.78 -40.41 28.31
N CYS A 143 -3.59 -39.36 27.51
CA CYS A 143 -4.57 -38.30 27.29
C CYS A 143 -5.83 -38.86 26.60
N ARG A 144 -5.65 -39.61 25.51
CA ARG A 144 -6.72 -40.32 24.79
C ARG A 144 -7.44 -41.34 25.66
N ALA A 145 -6.71 -42.13 26.45
CA ALA A 145 -7.27 -43.13 27.36
C ALA A 145 -8.19 -42.51 28.42
N GLN A 146 -8.00 -41.23 28.74
CA GLN A 146 -8.83 -40.45 29.66
C GLN A 146 -9.86 -39.56 28.94
N GLY A 147 -9.99 -39.68 27.62
CA GLY A 147 -10.92 -38.89 26.80
C GLY A 147 -10.54 -37.41 26.66
N GLY A 148 -9.30 -37.04 26.99
CA GLY A 148 -8.81 -35.68 26.91
C GLY A 148 -8.47 -35.23 25.49
N TYR A 149 -8.40 -33.91 25.34
CA TYR A 149 -7.89 -33.21 24.16
C TYR A 149 -6.46 -32.71 24.42
N TRP A 150 -5.61 -32.74 23.40
CA TRP A 150 -4.16 -32.48 23.48
C TRP A 150 -3.81 -31.12 22.87
N GLY A 151 -3.13 -30.25 23.61
CA GLY A 151 -2.89 -28.86 23.18
C GLY A 151 -1.96 -28.69 21.99
N GLU A 152 -2.20 -27.63 21.22
CA GLU A 152 -1.40 -27.22 20.04
C GLU A 152 -0.14 -26.40 20.41
N ARG A 153 0.07 -26.09 21.69
CA ARG A 153 1.17 -25.24 22.17
C ARG A 153 2.15 -26.09 22.97
N ASP A 154 3.45 -25.83 22.84
CA ASP A 154 4.52 -26.51 23.60
C ASP A 154 4.62 -26.03 25.06
N SER A 155 3.46 -25.87 25.72
CA SER A 155 3.34 -25.57 27.14
C SER A 155 3.06 -26.83 27.96
N ALA A 156 3.70 -26.88 29.13
CA ALA A 156 3.19 -27.67 30.25
C ALA A 156 1.95 -26.97 30.84
N CYS A 157 1.07 -27.74 31.45
CA CYS A 157 -0.27 -27.32 31.87
C CYS A 157 -0.31 -26.05 32.74
N SER A 158 -0.70 -24.94 32.10
CA SER A 158 -1.12 -23.72 32.78
C SER A 158 -2.62 -23.73 33.04
N ALA A 159 -3.06 -23.24 34.20
CA ALA A 159 -4.45 -23.31 34.68
C ALA A 159 -5.44 -22.37 33.95
N THR A 160 -5.13 -21.94 32.72
CA THR A 160 -5.79 -20.81 32.03
C THR A 160 -6.16 -21.12 30.56
N LEU A 161 -5.83 -22.31 30.02
CA LEU A 161 -5.94 -22.59 28.58
C LEU A 161 -7.00 -23.63 28.15
N CYS A 162 -7.61 -24.39 29.07
CA CYS A 162 -8.64 -25.36 28.69
C CYS A 162 -10.01 -24.70 28.44
N GLU A 163 -10.22 -24.24 27.19
CA GLU A 163 -11.50 -23.77 26.66
C GLU A 163 -12.65 -24.77 26.94
N PRO A 164 -13.88 -24.30 27.21
CA PRO A 164 -15.01 -25.18 27.45
C PRO A 164 -15.43 -25.90 26.15
N PHE A 165 -15.71 -27.19 26.28
CA PHE A 165 -16.40 -27.96 25.24
C PHE A 165 -17.78 -27.33 24.95
N GLU A 166 -18.21 -27.43 23.71
CA GLU A 166 -19.57 -27.10 23.25
C GLU A 166 -20.10 -28.20 22.33
N ALA A 167 -21.43 -28.23 22.13
CA ALA A 167 -22.03 -29.10 21.15
C ALA A 167 -21.63 -28.65 19.74
N CYS A 168 -21.00 -29.52 18.97
CA CYS A 168 -20.66 -29.26 17.58
C CYS A 168 -21.58 -30.06 16.65
N CYS A 169 -22.34 -29.35 15.81
CA CYS A 169 -23.27 -29.94 14.87
C CYS A 169 -22.65 -30.15 13.48
N TYR A 170 -22.55 -31.40 13.05
CA TYR A 170 -22.24 -31.79 11.68
C TYR A 170 -23.52 -32.17 10.93
N THR A 171 -23.43 -32.38 9.62
CA THR A 171 -24.59 -32.70 8.77
C THR A 171 -25.31 -34.01 9.13
N THR A 172 -24.63 -34.93 9.83
CA THR A 172 -25.17 -36.26 10.21
C THR A 172 -25.02 -36.62 11.69
N GLU A 173 -24.28 -35.86 12.49
CA GLU A 173 -23.99 -36.18 13.89
C GLU A 173 -23.71 -34.92 14.74
N CYS A 174 -23.82 -35.04 16.06
CA CYS A 174 -23.40 -34.01 17.01
C CYS A 174 -22.30 -34.59 17.91
N LEU A 175 -21.17 -33.89 18.05
CA LEU A 175 -20.07 -34.28 18.93
C LEU A 175 -19.68 -33.13 19.87
N ASP A 176 -19.48 -33.42 21.15
CA ASP A 176 -18.99 -32.43 22.12
C ASP A 176 -17.50 -32.14 21.85
N ARG A 177 -17.16 -30.91 21.46
CA ARG A 177 -15.81 -30.50 21.03
C ARG A 177 -15.49 -29.04 21.38
N PRO A 178 -14.20 -28.65 21.47
CA PRO A 178 -13.81 -27.24 21.52
C PRO A 178 -14.16 -26.50 20.22
N ARG A 179 -14.51 -25.21 20.32
CA ARG A 179 -14.97 -24.35 19.21
C ARG A 179 -14.13 -24.43 17.94
N ILE A 180 -12.81 -24.27 18.09
CA ILE A 180 -11.87 -24.30 16.97
C ILE A 180 -11.89 -25.63 16.21
N TYR A 181 -12.10 -26.76 16.90
CA TYR A 181 -12.22 -28.09 16.27
C TYR A 181 -13.58 -28.36 15.65
N CYS A 182 -14.61 -27.64 16.07
CA CYS A 182 -15.88 -27.63 15.37
C CYS A 182 -15.71 -26.93 14.01
N GLN A 183 -15.16 -25.70 14.04
CA GLN A 183 -14.98 -24.84 12.87
C GLN A 183 -13.98 -25.41 11.85
N ARG A 184 -12.80 -25.92 12.27
CA ARG A 184 -11.82 -26.56 11.36
C ARG A 184 -12.38 -27.74 10.57
N ARG A 185 -13.45 -28.39 11.04
CA ARG A 185 -14.12 -29.51 10.34
C ARG A 185 -15.51 -29.15 9.80
N TRP A 186 -15.77 -27.87 9.56
CA TRP A 186 -17.03 -27.35 8.98
C TRP A 186 -18.29 -27.70 9.77
N GLY A 187 -18.16 -28.00 11.07
CA GLY A 187 -19.29 -28.14 11.98
C GLY A 187 -19.74 -26.78 12.53
N LEU A 188 -21.01 -26.69 12.90
CA LEU A 188 -21.64 -25.48 13.43
C LEU A 188 -21.61 -25.49 14.98
N PRO A 189 -20.81 -24.62 15.63
CA PRO A 189 -20.75 -24.55 17.09
C PRO A 189 -22.04 -24.00 17.70
N GLN A 190 -22.53 -24.60 18.78
CA GLN A 190 -23.82 -24.26 19.40
C GLN A 190 -23.71 -23.36 20.65
N GLY A 191 -22.50 -22.93 21.04
CA GLY A 191 -22.25 -22.01 22.15
C GLY A 191 -21.57 -22.66 23.35
N ALA A 192 -20.59 -21.96 23.92
CA ALA A 192 -19.70 -22.44 24.98
C ALA A 192 -20.45 -23.10 26.15
N GLY A 193 -20.12 -24.36 26.45
CA GLY A 193 -20.72 -25.12 27.55
C GLY A 193 -22.06 -25.80 27.23
N THR A 194 -22.54 -25.74 25.97
CA THR A 194 -23.59 -26.66 25.49
C THR A 194 -23.07 -28.10 25.38
N LEU A 195 -23.97 -29.08 25.37
CA LEU A 195 -23.64 -30.49 25.14
C LEU A 195 -24.67 -31.13 24.20
N CYS A 196 -24.23 -32.01 23.30
CA CYS A 196 -25.06 -32.75 22.35
C CYS A 196 -26.12 -33.64 23.02
N ALA A 197 -25.95 -33.97 24.30
CA ALA A 197 -26.97 -34.65 25.12
C ALA A 197 -28.19 -33.75 25.45
N SER A 198 -28.07 -32.43 25.29
CA SER A 198 -29.12 -31.44 25.57
C SER A 198 -29.41 -30.47 24.41
N THR A 199 -28.58 -30.46 23.37
CA THR A 199 -28.69 -29.57 22.21
C THR A 199 -29.19 -30.33 20.99
N SER A 200 -30.27 -29.85 20.38
CA SER A 200 -30.74 -30.35 19.09
C SER A 200 -30.13 -29.51 17.98
N CYS A 201 -29.41 -30.14 17.06
CA CYS A 201 -28.83 -29.44 15.91
C CYS A 201 -29.91 -28.84 14.99
N PRO A 202 -29.64 -27.68 14.35
CA PRO A 202 -30.49 -27.14 13.30
C PRO A 202 -30.45 -28.06 12.07
N PRO A 203 -31.50 -28.04 11.21
CA PRO A 203 -31.47 -28.73 9.92
C PRO A 203 -30.50 -28.06 8.95
N THR A 204 -29.95 -28.84 8.02
CA THR A 204 -29.33 -28.32 6.80
C THR A 204 -30.38 -27.88 5.78
N GLU A 205 -29.93 -27.20 4.74
CA GLU A 205 -30.69 -26.86 3.54
C GLU A 205 -29.83 -27.01 2.29
N ALA A 206 -30.48 -27.13 1.12
CA ALA A 206 -29.78 -27.11 -0.15
C ALA A 206 -29.18 -25.72 -0.38
N CYS A 207 -27.89 -25.69 -0.68
CA CYS A 207 -27.16 -24.46 -1.00
C CYS A 207 -26.73 -24.49 -2.47
N CYS A 208 -27.21 -23.54 -3.26
CA CYS A 208 -26.90 -23.41 -4.69
C CYS A 208 -25.76 -22.41 -4.91
N PHE A 209 -24.72 -22.83 -5.62
CA PHE A 209 -23.55 -22.02 -5.93
C PHE A 209 -23.58 -21.54 -7.38
N ASP A 210 -22.88 -20.43 -7.67
CA ASP A 210 -22.89 -19.75 -8.98
C ASP A 210 -22.44 -20.64 -10.15
N ASN A 211 -21.64 -21.68 -9.88
CA ASN A 211 -21.22 -22.69 -10.87
C ASN A 211 -22.25 -23.82 -11.09
N GLY A 212 -23.48 -23.69 -10.57
CA GLY A 212 -24.54 -24.70 -10.63
C GLY A 212 -24.36 -25.87 -9.66
N TYR A 213 -23.29 -25.89 -8.85
CA TYR A 213 -23.12 -26.92 -7.82
C TYR A 213 -24.18 -26.77 -6.71
N CYS A 214 -24.64 -27.90 -6.18
CA CYS A 214 -25.54 -27.96 -5.03
C CYS A 214 -24.88 -28.76 -3.90
N GLY A 215 -24.84 -28.20 -2.70
CA GLY A 215 -24.42 -28.91 -1.50
C GLY A 215 -25.36 -28.66 -0.32
N ASP A 216 -25.72 -29.73 0.41
CA ASP A 216 -26.51 -29.60 1.64
C ASP A 216 -25.61 -29.01 2.75
N ARG A 217 -25.95 -27.82 3.24
CA ARG A 217 -25.16 -27.05 4.23
C ARG A 217 -26.05 -26.41 5.31
N PHE A 218 -25.44 -25.86 6.36
CA PHE A 218 -26.13 -24.94 7.27
C PHE A 218 -26.19 -23.53 6.66
N LEU A 219 -27.24 -22.76 6.96
CA LEU A 219 -27.48 -21.39 6.48
C LEU A 219 -26.22 -20.50 6.49
N GLU A 220 -25.53 -20.42 7.63
CA GLU A 220 -24.33 -19.60 7.79
C GLU A 220 -23.15 -20.07 6.90
N HIS A 221 -23.03 -21.37 6.66
CA HIS A 221 -22.02 -21.95 5.77
C HIS A 221 -22.42 -21.88 4.29
N CYS A 222 -23.70 -21.67 3.99
CA CYS A 222 -24.16 -21.36 2.65
C CYS A 222 -23.83 -19.91 2.30
N LEU A 223 -24.28 -18.96 3.14
CA LEU A 223 -24.07 -17.53 2.93
C LEU A 223 -22.59 -17.13 2.98
N SER A 224 -21.78 -17.71 3.87
CA SER A 224 -20.33 -17.41 3.94
C SER A 224 -19.52 -17.96 2.75
N GLN A 225 -20.07 -18.91 2.00
CA GLN A 225 -19.51 -19.40 0.73
C GLN A 225 -20.20 -18.78 -0.50
N LEU A 226 -20.93 -17.66 -0.31
CA LEU A 226 -21.70 -16.93 -1.35
C LEU A 226 -22.80 -17.74 -2.04
N GLY A 227 -23.20 -18.89 -1.48
CA GLY A 227 -24.29 -19.71 -2.02
C GLY A 227 -25.67 -19.19 -1.63
N THR A 228 -26.66 -19.49 -2.47
CA THR A 228 -28.07 -19.15 -2.27
C THR A 228 -28.81 -20.29 -1.55
N PRO A 229 -29.27 -20.10 -0.30
CA PRO A 229 -30.00 -21.13 0.45
C PRO A 229 -31.43 -21.32 -0.07
N GLN A 230 -31.87 -22.58 -0.18
CA GLN A 230 -33.21 -22.93 -0.68
C GLN A 230 -34.27 -23.15 0.41
N GLY A 231 -33.92 -22.94 1.69
CA GLY A 231 -34.84 -22.96 2.82
C GLY A 231 -34.68 -24.19 3.73
N PRO A 232 -34.88 -24.05 5.06
CA PRO A 232 -34.58 -25.10 6.04
C PRO A 232 -35.22 -26.46 5.76
N GLY A 233 -34.41 -27.52 5.71
CA GLY A 233 -34.85 -28.89 5.44
C GLY A 233 -35.02 -29.24 3.96
N SER A 234 -34.68 -28.34 3.04
CA SER A 234 -34.46 -28.70 1.63
C SER A 234 -33.19 -29.56 1.47
N SER A 235 -33.08 -30.29 0.36
CA SER A 235 -31.87 -31.03 -0.01
C SER A 235 -31.68 -31.02 -1.52
N CYS A 236 -30.42 -30.98 -1.96
CA CYS A 236 -30.00 -31.14 -3.35
C CYS A 236 -30.49 -32.46 -3.99
N SER A 237 -30.89 -33.44 -3.18
CA SER A 237 -31.51 -34.68 -3.62
C SER A 237 -33.00 -34.56 -4.01
N THR A 238 -33.67 -33.47 -3.64
CA THR A 238 -35.12 -33.26 -3.86
C THR A 238 -35.46 -31.92 -4.50
N LEU A 239 -34.55 -30.94 -4.47
CA LEU A 239 -34.71 -29.62 -5.07
C LEU A 239 -33.39 -29.22 -5.79
N PRO A 240 -33.26 -29.48 -7.11
CA PRO A 240 -32.06 -29.11 -7.86
C PRO A 240 -31.99 -27.59 -8.08
N CYS A 241 -30.77 -27.08 -8.21
CA CYS A 241 -30.51 -25.67 -8.54
C CYS A 241 -30.96 -25.32 -9.97
N PRO A 242 -31.13 -24.02 -10.31
CA PRO A 242 -31.53 -23.59 -11.64
C PRO A 242 -30.60 -24.11 -12.75
N THR A 243 -31.19 -24.42 -13.91
CA THR A 243 -30.46 -24.66 -15.17
C THR A 243 -29.93 -23.35 -15.75
N LEU A 244 -28.88 -23.46 -16.56
CA LEU A 244 -28.18 -22.36 -17.21
C LEU A 244 -27.92 -22.67 -18.69
N ALA A 245 -27.65 -21.63 -19.47
CA ALA A 245 -27.29 -21.76 -20.88
C ALA A 245 -25.98 -22.53 -21.06
N CYS A 246 -25.99 -23.55 -21.90
CA CYS A 246 -24.80 -24.24 -22.40
C CYS A 246 -24.65 -24.01 -23.91
N CYS A 247 -23.59 -23.31 -24.31
CA CYS A 247 -23.21 -23.15 -25.72
C CYS A 247 -22.40 -24.38 -26.16
N LEU A 248 -22.95 -25.18 -27.08
CA LEU A 248 -22.33 -26.42 -27.56
C LEU A 248 -21.42 -26.18 -28.79
N PRO A 249 -20.45 -27.08 -29.07
CA PRO A 249 -19.53 -26.94 -30.20
C PRO A 249 -20.16 -27.00 -31.60
N ASP A 250 -21.46 -27.27 -31.72
CA ASP A 250 -22.22 -27.38 -32.97
C ASP A 250 -23.12 -26.16 -33.26
N GLU A 251 -22.79 -25.01 -32.66
CA GLU A 251 -23.52 -23.73 -32.74
C GLU A 251 -24.90 -23.73 -32.05
N SER A 252 -25.28 -24.82 -31.36
CA SER A 252 -26.51 -24.88 -30.57
C SER A 252 -26.32 -24.35 -29.15
N CYS A 253 -27.45 -23.98 -28.51
CA CYS A 253 -27.50 -23.62 -27.09
C CYS A 253 -28.66 -24.36 -26.44
N GLU A 254 -28.39 -25.11 -25.36
CA GLU A 254 -29.41 -25.79 -24.56
C GLU A 254 -29.32 -25.41 -23.06
N ASP A 255 -30.47 -25.29 -22.40
CA ASP A 255 -30.55 -25.00 -20.96
C ASP A 255 -30.37 -26.28 -20.13
N MET A 256 -29.23 -26.43 -19.44
CA MET A 256 -28.86 -27.64 -18.70
C MET A 256 -28.06 -27.34 -17.42
N HIS A 257 -27.52 -28.36 -16.76
CA HIS A 257 -26.60 -28.21 -15.63
C HIS A 257 -25.14 -28.12 -16.10
N ALA A 258 -24.28 -27.48 -15.29
CA ALA A 258 -22.91 -27.18 -15.68
C ALA A 258 -22.05 -28.43 -15.92
N ASP A 259 -22.25 -29.49 -15.14
CA ASP A 259 -21.60 -30.79 -15.30
C ASP A 259 -21.91 -31.41 -16.68
N GLN A 260 -23.18 -31.43 -17.05
CA GLN A 260 -23.65 -31.93 -18.36
C GLN A 260 -23.09 -31.10 -19.52
N CYS A 261 -22.96 -29.78 -19.34
CA CYS A 261 -22.37 -28.91 -20.34
C CYS A 261 -20.89 -29.23 -20.59
N TYR A 262 -20.11 -29.43 -19.51
CA TYR A 262 -18.70 -29.79 -19.62
C TYR A 262 -18.50 -31.21 -20.20
N ASP A 263 -19.34 -32.18 -19.83
CA ASP A 263 -19.30 -33.55 -20.39
C ASP A 263 -19.59 -33.57 -21.90
N LEU A 264 -20.35 -32.60 -22.42
CA LEU A 264 -20.60 -32.40 -23.85
C LEU A 264 -19.55 -31.51 -24.55
N GLY A 265 -18.56 -31.00 -23.82
CA GLY A 265 -17.54 -30.07 -24.34
C GLY A 265 -18.05 -28.66 -24.63
N GLY A 266 -19.24 -28.30 -24.13
CA GLY A 266 -19.79 -26.96 -24.23
C GLY A 266 -19.14 -25.95 -23.30
N HIS A 267 -19.59 -24.70 -23.36
CA HIS A 267 -19.20 -23.63 -22.44
C HIS A 267 -20.44 -23.00 -21.79
N LEU A 268 -20.33 -22.67 -20.51
CA LEU A 268 -21.41 -22.05 -19.74
C LEU A 268 -21.65 -20.60 -20.21
N GLY A 269 -22.91 -20.17 -20.22
CA GLY A 269 -23.29 -18.76 -20.30
C GLY A 269 -23.06 -18.01 -18.98
N GLY A 270 -23.57 -16.78 -18.91
CA GLY A 270 -23.54 -15.96 -17.69
C GLY A 270 -24.43 -16.51 -16.56
N LEU A 271 -24.24 -15.98 -15.34
CA LEU A 271 -25.02 -16.40 -14.17
C LEU A 271 -26.51 -16.13 -14.35
N ASN A 272 -27.35 -17.14 -14.06
CA ASN A 272 -28.81 -17.14 -14.29
C ASN A 272 -29.23 -16.82 -15.75
N SER A 273 -28.32 -16.96 -16.72
CA SER A 273 -28.64 -16.82 -18.14
C SER A 273 -29.23 -18.12 -18.70
N LEU A 274 -30.20 -17.97 -19.59
CA LEU A 274 -30.81 -19.07 -20.34
C LEU A 274 -30.51 -18.87 -21.83
N CYS A 275 -30.63 -19.89 -22.67
CA CYS A 275 -30.43 -19.77 -24.11
C CYS A 275 -31.44 -18.82 -24.80
N ALA A 276 -32.52 -18.44 -24.09
CA ALA A 276 -33.42 -17.35 -24.48
C ALA A 276 -32.85 -15.93 -24.27
N THR A 277 -31.78 -15.77 -23.49
CA THR A 277 -31.15 -14.48 -23.13
C THR A 277 -29.63 -14.44 -23.32
N THR A 278 -29.00 -15.56 -23.66
CA THR A 278 -27.54 -15.72 -23.80
C THR A 278 -27.10 -15.56 -25.25
N MET A 279 -25.95 -14.93 -25.48
CA MET A 279 -25.28 -14.86 -26.77
C MET A 279 -23.93 -15.59 -26.65
N CYS A 280 -23.75 -16.66 -27.43
CA CYS A 280 -22.57 -17.51 -27.36
C CYS A 280 -21.29 -16.81 -27.88
N PRO A 281 -20.08 -17.31 -27.55
CA PRO A 281 -18.81 -16.66 -27.90
C PRO A 281 -18.63 -16.38 -29.40
N GLU A 282 -17.94 -15.30 -29.72
CA GLU A 282 -17.63 -14.83 -31.07
C GLU A 282 -16.12 -14.54 -31.24
N ALA A 283 -15.66 -14.28 -32.47
CA ALA A 283 -14.28 -13.90 -32.69
C ALA A 283 -14.00 -12.50 -32.11
N CYS A 284 -13.03 -12.42 -31.22
CA CYS A 284 -12.58 -11.18 -30.60
C CYS A 284 -11.14 -10.86 -31.03
N CYS A 285 -10.97 -9.76 -31.75
CA CYS A 285 -9.66 -9.25 -32.12
C CYS A 285 -9.10 -8.38 -30.99
N THR A 286 -8.17 -8.93 -30.20
CA THR A 286 -7.52 -8.24 -29.07
C THR A 286 -6.12 -7.75 -29.48
N ASN A 287 -5.40 -7.13 -28.54
CA ASN A 287 -3.99 -6.83 -28.76
C ASN A 287 -3.15 -8.09 -29.03
N HIS A 288 -3.41 -9.22 -28.37
CA HIS A 288 -2.59 -10.43 -28.48
C HIS A 288 -2.93 -11.35 -29.66
N GLY A 289 -3.90 -10.98 -30.50
CA GLY A 289 -4.39 -11.78 -31.62
C GLY A 289 -5.90 -11.97 -31.58
N CYS A 290 -6.38 -13.02 -32.26
CA CYS A 290 -7.79 -13.40 -32.20
C CYS A 290 -8.02 -14.44 -31.10
N PHE A 291 -9.05 -14.24 -30.28
CA PHE A 291 -9.54 -15.19 -29.27
C PHE A 291 -11.05 -15.35 -29.42
N ASN A 292 -11.59 -16.56 -29.26
CA ASN A 292 -13.04 -16.75 -29.21
C ASN A 292 -13.51 -16.35 -27.80
N LEU A 293 -14.26 -15.26 -27.66
CA LEU A 293 -14.71 -14.71 -26.37
C LEU A 293 -16.19 -14.30 -26.44
N PRO A 294 -16.92 -14.34 -25.32
CA PRO A 294 -18.20 -13.65 -25.18
C PRO A 294 -18.10 -12.16 -25.54
N ALA A 295 -19.15 -11.59 -26.14
CA ALA A 295 -19.17 -10.21 -26.63
C ALA A 295 -18.82 -9.17 -25.56
N ASP A 296 -19.31 -9.39 -24.34
CA ASP A 296 -19.10 -8.58 -23.15
C ASP A 296 -17.68 -8.68 -22.62
N LEU A 297 -17.05 -9.87 -22.62
CA LEU A 297 -15.64 -10.07 -22.26
C LEU A 297 -14.67 -9.65 -23.37
N CYS A 298 -15.14 -9.54 -24.61
CA CYS A 298 -14.35 -9.01 -25.71
C CYS A 298 -14.20 -7.49 -25.60
N VAL A 299 -15.32 -6.77 -25.46
CA VAL A 299 -15.37 -5.30 -25.42
C VAL A 299 -15.09 -4.75 -24.02
N GLY A 300 -15.39 -5.52 -22.96
CA GLY A 300 -15.22 -5.12 -21.55
C GLY A 300 -14.14 -5.92 -20.83
N GLY A 301 -13.21 -5.21 -20.18
CA GLY A 301 -12.19 -5.79 -19.30
C GLY A 301 -10.76 -5.71 -19.85
N TYR A 302 -9.85 -6.50 -19.27
CA TYR A 302 -8.40 -6.47 -19.49
C TYR A 302 -7.95 -6.65 -20.96
N TRP A 303 -8.81 -7.15 -21.84
CA TRP A 303 -8.46 -7.50 -23.23
C TRP A 303 -8.72 -6.40 -24.26
N GLY A 304 -9.66 -5.47 -23.98
CA GLY A 304 -9.97 -4.29 -24.81
C GLY A 304 -10.12 -4.58 -26.31
N GLY A 305 -10.79 -5.68 -26.67
CA GLY A 305 -10.85 -6.18 -28.04
C GLY A 305 -12.06 -5.72 -28.84
N ILE A 306 -12.08 -6.11 -30.12
CA ILE A 306 -13.16 -5.80 -31.07
C ILE A 306 -13.86 -7.08 -31.50
N ALA A 307 -15.12 -7.20 -31.11
CA ALA A 307 -16.04 -8.25 -31.54
C ALA A 307 -16.27 -8.22 -33.05
N GLN A 308 -16.22 -9.39 -33.70
CA GLN A 308 -16.39 -9.51 -35.15
C GLN A 308 -17.80 -9.93 -35.58
N GLY A 309 -18.70 -10.22 -34.62
CA GLY A 309 -20.11 -10.52 -34.85
C GLY A 309 -20.49 -11.99 -34.59
N GLN A 310 -21.73 -12.21 -34.17
CA GLN A 310 -22.25 -13.52 -33.78
C GLN A 310 -22.02 -14.60 -34.87
N GLY A 311 -21.55 -15.78 -34.45
CA GLY A 311 -21.22 -16.88 -35.36
C GLY A 311 -19.85 -16.76 -36.04
N THR A 312 -19.04 -15.75 -35.71
CA THR A 312 -17.62 -15.72 -36.10
C THR A 312 -16.75 -16.51 -35.13
N ASN A 313 -15.63 -17.04 -35.62
CA ASN A 313 -14.56 -17.61 -34.81
C ASN A 313 -13.19 -17.28 -35.42
N CYS A 314 -12.12 -17.52 -34.67
CA CYS A 314 -10.76 -17.17 -35.09
C CYS A 314 -10.15 -18.05 -36.20
N GLU A 315 -10.88 -19.05 -36.71
CA GLU A 315 -10.54 -19.75 -37.96
C GLU A 315 -11.25 -19.12 -39.18
N SER A 316 -12.38 -18.42 -38.97
CA SER A 316 -13.18 -17.78 -40.02
C SER A 316 -12.93 -16.27 -40.19
N VAL A 317 -12.29 -15.59 -39.23
CA VAL A 317 -11.99 -14.15 -39.31
C VAL A 317 -10.49 -13.85 -39.24
N ALA A 318 -10.01 -13.00 -40.16
CA ALA A 318 -8.71 -12.37 -40.07
C ALA A 318 -8.85 -10.96 -39.48
N CYS A 319 -8.19 -10.70 -38.35
CA CYS A 319 -8.21 -9.38 -37.70
C CYS A 319 -7.59 -8.28 -38.59
N PRO A 320 -8.10 -7.03 -38.52
CA PRO A 320 -7.60 -5.94 -39.34
C PRO A 320 -6.12 -5.60 -39.06
N PRO A 321 -5.40 -5.03 -40.04
CA PRO A 321 -4.06 -4.52 -39.83
C PRO A 321 -4.09 -3.31 -38.88
N ARG A 322 -2.91 -2.99 -38.32
CA ARG A 322 -2.68 -1.82 -37.48
C ARG A 322 -1.43 -1.08 -37.95
N ALA A 323 -1.32 0.20 -37.62
CA ALA A 323 -0.11 0.98 -37.84
C ALA A 323 1.07 0.36 -37.05
N CYS A 324 2.17 0.11 -37.75
CA CYS A 324 3.44 -0.30 -37.16
C CYS A 324 4.49 0.80 -37.39
N CYS A 325 5.06 1.33 -36.32
CA CYS A 325 6.14 2.30 -36.38
C CYS A 325 7.48 1.57 -36.41
N LEU A 326 8.19 1.66 -37.53
CA LEU A 326 9.44 0.95 -37.76
C LEU A 326 10.65 1.77 -37.26
N PRO A 327 11.79 1.14 -36.90
CA PRO A 327 12.98 1.84 -36.39
C PRO A 327 13.65 2.85 -37.34
N ASP A 328 13.24 2.91 -38.61
CA ASP A 328 13.68 3.93 -39.57
C ASP A 328 12.77 5.18 -39.60
N GLY A 329 11.78 5.24 -38.69
CA GLY A 329 10.81 6.33 -38.61
C GLY A 329 9.70 6.25 -39.66
N SER A 330 9.62 5.16 -40.43
CA SER A 330 8.49 4.89 -41.33
C SER A 330 7.33 4.21 -40.59
N CYS A 331 6.12 4.36 -41.13
CA CYS A 331 4.93 3.67 -40.66
C CYS A 331 4.41 2.76 -41.77
N ALA A 332 4.08 1.51 -41.45
CA ALA A 332 3.41 0.59 -42.37
C ALA A 332 2.29 -0.21 -41.68
N ASP A 333 1.16 -0.37 -42.37
CA ASP A 333 -0.01 -1.09 -41.86
C ASP A 333 0.17 -2.60 -42.03
N MET A 334 0.22 -3.34 -40.91
CA MET A 334 0.50 -4.79 -40.89
C MET A 334 -0.09 -5.48 -39.66
N THR A 335 0.10 -6.80 -39.51
CA THR A 335 -0.26 -7.49 -38.26
C THR A 335 0.75 -7.22 -37.16
N MET A 336 0.33 -7.33 -35.89
CA MET A 336 1.21 -7.10 -34.74
C MET A 336 2.45 -8.03 -34.74
N ARG A 337 2.30 -9.27 -35.24
CA ARG A 337 3.41 -10.22 -35.35
C ARG A 337 4.46 -9.75 -36.36
N GLU A 338 4.03 -9.34 -37.54
CA GLU A 338 4.92 -8.81 -38.59
C GLU A 338 5.63 -7.54 -38.10
N CYS A 339 4.94 -6.71 -37.32
CA CYS A 339 5.53 -5.52 -36.70
C CYS A 339 6.70 -5.87 -35.76
N PHE A 340 6.50 -6.82 -34.83
CA PHE A 340 7.56 -7.29 -33.94
C PHE A 340 8.67 -8.05 -34.69
N GLU A 341 8.36 -8.81 -35.75
CA GLU A 341 9.35 -9.47 -36.61
C GLU A 341 10.26 -8.47 -37.35
N LEU A 342 9.80 -7.23 -37.56
CA LEU A 342 10.57 -6.11 -38.11
C LEU A 342 11.14 -5.16 -37.01
N ALA A 343 11.04 -5.55 -35.73
CA ALA A 343 11.42 -4.75 -34.57
C ALA A 343 10.72 -3.37 -34.46
N GLY A 344 9.54 -3.21 -35.08
CA GLY A 344 8.71 -2.03 -34.96
C GLY A 344 7.78 -2.07 -33.74
N HIS A 345 7.27 -0.88 -33.37
CA HIS A 345 6.30 -0.73 -32.29
C HIS A 345 4.85 -0.68 -32.84
N PRO A 346 4.00 -1.67 -32.51
CA PRO A 346 2.62 -1.71 -32.98
C PRO A 346 1.76 -0.70 -32.21
N GLN A 347 0.97 0.07 -32.95
CA GLN A 347 0.10 1.10 -32.39
C GLN A 347 -1.28 0.51 -32.00
N GLY A 348 -2.20 1.38 -31.54
CA GLY A 348 -3.52 0.99 -31.03
C GLY A 348 -4.39 0.19 -32.03
N LEU A 349 -5.43 -0.48 -31.54
CA LEU A 349 -6.36 -1.22 -32.39
C LEU A 349 -7.05 -0.27 -33.40
N ASN A 350 -7.14 -0.71 -34.66
CA ASN A 350 -7.61 0.09 -35.81
C ASN A 350 -6.83 1.40 -36.09
N SER A 351 -5.63 1.58 -35.53
CA SER A 351 -4.69 2.61 -36.00
C SER A 351 -4.29 2.32 -37.46
N LEU A 352 -4.18 3.36 -38.29
CA LEU A 352 -3.67 3.27 -39.66
C LEU A 352 -2.61 4.33 -39.88
N CYS A 353 -1.60 4.04 -40.69
CA CYS A 353 -0.48 4.95 -40.97
C CYS A 353 -0.89 6.23 -41.74
N GLU A 354 -2.12 6.31 -42.25
CA GLU A 354 -2.72 7.54 -42.77
C GLU A 354 -3.09 8.54 -41.65
N THR A 355 -3.37 8.05 -40.43
CA THR A 355 -3.81 8.86 -39.28
C THR A 355 -2.88 8.80 -38.07
N THR A 356 -1.88 7.91 -38.08
CA THR A 356 -1.04 7.62 -36.92
C THR A 356 0.33 8.28 -37.03
N ILE A 357 0.62 9.21 -36.12
CA ILE A 357 1.94 9.83 -35.98
C ILE A 357 2.79 8.93 -35.08
N CYS A 358 3.91 8.41 -35.60
CA CYS A 358 4.82 7.61 -34.79
C CYS A 358 5.53 8.48 -33.73
N PRO A 359 5.60 8.01 -32.46
CA PRO A 359 6.36 8.70 -31.42
C PRO A 359 7.87 8.64 -31.68
N GLU A 360 8.60 9.53 -31.02
CA GLU A 360 10.06 9.58 -30.98
C GLU A 360 10.53 9.84 -29.53
N ALA A 361 11.79 9.53 -29.22
CA ALA A 361 12.31 9.66 -27.86
C ALA A 361 12.28 11.12 -27.38
N CYS A 362 11.49 11.39 -26.35
CA CYS A 362 11.36 12.69 -25.70
C CYS A 362 12.10 12.67 -24.35
N CYS A 363 13.18 13.43 -24.25
CA CYS A 363 13.88 13.64 -22.98
C CYS A 363 13.24 14.80 -22.23
N LEU A 364 12.72 14.56 -21.02
CA LEU A 364 11.94 15.55 -20.27
C LEU A 364 12.82 16.43 -19.37
N SER A 365 12.40 17.68 -19.15
CA SER A 365 13.18 18.67 -18.39
C SER A 365 13.21 18.44 -16.87
N TYR A 366 12.36 17.55 -16.37
CA TYR A 366 12.41 17.00 -15.00
C TYR A 366 13.02 15.59 -14.94
N GLY A 367 13.62 15.12 -16.04
CA GLY A 367 14.26 13.82 -16.13
C GLY A 367 13.35 12.70 -16.65
N GLY A 368 13.98 11.59 -17.03
CA GLY A 368 13.34 10.47 -17.72
C GLY A 368 13.23 10.67 -19.24
N CYS A 369 12.89 9.59 -19.92
CA CYS A 369 12.69 9.56 -21.37
C CYS A 369 11.39 8.80 -21.68
N TYR A 370 10.52 9.41 -22.48
CA TYR A 370 9.25 8.83 -22.90
C TYR A 370 9.13 8.87 -24.43
N ASP A 371 8.61 7.81 -25.05
CA ASP A 371 8.35 7.80 -26.49
C ASP A 371 7.05 8.57 -26.77
N LEU A 372 7.16 9.84 -27.18
CA LEU A 372 6.05 10.76 -27.37
C LEU A 372 6.01 11.33 -28.80
N PRO A 373 4.85 11.78 -29.32
CA PRO A 373 4.81 12.56 -30.55
C PRO A 373 5.71 13.80 -30.44
N ALA A 374 6.38 14.15 -31.54
CA ALA A 374 7.38 15.22 -31.56
C ALA A 374 6.87 16.59 -31.07
N ASP A 375 5.57 16.88 -31.27
CA ASP A 375 4.93 18.15 -30.90
C ASP A 375 4.42 18.10 -29.45
N ASP A 376 3.70 17.04 -29.05
CA ASP A 376 3.29 16.75 -27.66
C ASP A 376 4.47 16.80 -26.66
N CYS A 377 5.60 16.22 -27.07
CA CYS A 377 6.89 16.29 -26.36
C CYS A 377 7.29 17.73 -25.98
N ARG A 378 7.12 18.70 -26.89
CA ARG A 378 7.50 20.11 -26.68
C ARG A 378 6.38 20.94 -26.05
N ASP A 379 5.14 20.72 -26.50
CA ASP A 379 4.02 21.61 -26.22
C ASP A 379 3.27 21.24 -24.93
N HIS A 380 3.45 20.02 -24.40
CA HIS A 380 2.77 19.53 -23.18
C HIS A 380 3.71 18.99 -22.09
N PHE A 381 4.90 18.51 -22.43
CA PHE A 381 5.85 17.94 -21.46
C PHE A 381 7.19 18.70 -21.33
N ASP A 382 7.31 19.86 -21.99
CA ASP A 382 8.50 20.74 -22.03
C ASP A 382 9.81 19.97 -22.28
N GLY A 383 9.74 18.97 -23.16
CA GLY A 383 10.79 18.01 -23.44
C GLY A 383 11.50 18.26 -24.77
N THR A 384 12.73 17.75 -24.87
CA THR A 384 13.54 17.81 -26.10
C THR A 384 13.39 16.50 -26.89
N PRO A 385 12.72 16.51 -28.06
CA PRO A 385 12.63 15.34 -28.92
C PRO A 385 13.97 15.04 -29.60
N ARG A 386 14.29 13.76 -29.76
CA ARG A 386 15.56 13.27 -30.32
C ARG A 386 15.47 12.88 -31.80
N GLY A 387 14.27 12.93 -32.39
CA GLY A 387 14.02 12.80 -33.83
C GLY A 387 13.58 11.41 -34.28
N LYS A 388 12.93 11.36 -35.44
CA LYS A 388 12.16 10.19 -35.93
C LYS A 388 12.96 8.88 -35.94
N GLY A 389 12.39 7.83 -35.34
CA GLY A 389 13.02 6.52 -35.18
C GLY A 389 13.90 6.38 -33.94
N THR A 390 14.09 7.44 -33.14
CA THR A 390 14.65 7.31 -31.79
C THR A 390 13.61 6.77 -30.82
N HIS A 391 14.04 5.89 -29.91
CA HIS A 391 13.23 5.34 -28.82
C HIS A 391 14.03 5.38 -27.52
N CYS A 392 13.37 5.55 -26.39
CA CYS A 392 14.03 5.73 -25.09
C CYS A 392 14.80 4.50 -24.60
N GLY A 393 14.49 3.31 -25.12
CA GLY A 393 15.31 2.10 -24.91
C GLY A 393 16.66 2.08 -25.66
N THR A 394 16.94 3.07 -26.50
CA THR A 394 18.16 3.16 -27.34
C THR A 394 18.77 4.57 -27.42
N THR A 395 18.24 5.55 -26.67
CA THR A 395 18.57 6.97 -26.84
C THR A 395 18.99 7.60 -25.51
N ASP A 396 20.30 7.84 -25.35
CA ASP A 396 20.84 8.51 -24.17
C ASP A 396 20.39 9.99 -24.11
N CYS A 397 19.60 10.34 -23.09
CA CYS A 397 19.37 11.73 -22.71
C CYS A 397 20.65 12.34 -22.10
N PRO A 398 20.88 13.66 -22.25
CA PRO A 398 22.07 14.30 -21.72
C PRO A 398 22.17 14.17 -20.19
N PRO A 399 23.39 14.05 -19.63
CA PRO A 399 23.58 14.05 -18.19
C PRO A 399 23.29 15.43 -17.59
N GLN A 400 22.93 15.43 -16.32
CA GLN A 400 22.66 16.61 -15.49
C GLN A 400 23.39 16.48 -14.14
N ALA A 401 23.45 17.55 -13.35
CA ALA A 401 24.10 17.46 -12.04
C ALA A 401 23.39 16.45 -11.13
N CYS A 402 24.19 15.57 -10.52
CA CYS A 402 23.78 14.64 -9.49
C CYS A 402 24.58 14.90 -8.21
N CYS A 403 23.88 15.22 -7.13
CA CYS A 403 24.48 15.36 -5.81
C CYS A 403 24.51 14.01 -5.10
N LEU A 404 25.71 13.44 -4.97
CA LEU A 404 25.95 12.17 -4.29
C LEU A 404 25.98 12.35 -2.76
N PRO A 405 25.72 11.30 -1.96
CA PRO A 405 25.63 11.41 -0.50
C PRO A 405 26.87 11.95 0.23
N ASP A 406 28.06 11.85 -0.39
CA ASP A 406 29.33 12.39 0.14
C ASP A 406 29.53 13.89 -0.18
N GLY A 407 28.56 14.53 -0.82
CA GLY A 407 28.63 15.91 -1.30
C GLY A 407 29.39 16.08 -2.62
N ALA A 408 29.80 14.98 -3.28
CA ALA A 408 30.38 15.06 -4.61
C ALA A 408 29.28 15.32 -5.65
N CYS A 409 29.54 16.25 -6.57
CA CYS A 409 28.71 16.44 -7.75
C CYS A 409 29.30 15.66 -8.93
N ALA A 410 28.48 14.88 -9.63
CA ALA A 410 28.83 14.24 -10.89
C ALA A 410 27.74 14.49 -11.96
N ASP A 411 28.13 14.84 -13.18
CA ASP A 411 27.19 14.96 -14.30
C ASP A 411 26.77 13.54 -14.77
N LEU A 412 25.55 13.11 -14.41
CA LEU A 412 25.05 11.74 -14.60
C LEU A 412 23.63 11.75 -15.22
N SER A 413 23.19 10.62 -15.79
CA SER A 413 21.77 10.42 -16.10
C SER A 413 20.97 10.14 -14.82
N VAL A 414 19.65 10.41 -14.84
CA VAL A 414 18.74 10.20 -13.71
C VAL A 414 18.90 8.81 -13.09
N ASP A 415 18.84 7.76 -13.92
CA ASP A 415 18.88 6.37 -13.46
C ASP A 415 20.22 6.03 -12.79
N VAL A 416 21.31 6.56 -13.33
CA VAL A 416 22.68 6.33 -12.81
C VAL A 416 22.95 7.17 -11.55
N CYS A 417 22.30 8.32 -11.41
CA CYS A 417 22.30 9.14 -10.21
C CYS A 417 21.55 8.43 -9.06
N GLN A 418 20.29 8.04 -9.31
CA GLN A 418 19.45 7.35 -8.33
C GLN A 418 20.01 5.98 -7.94
N ALA A 419 20.60 5.22 -8.89
CA ALA A 419 21.28 3.96 -8.61
C ALA A 419 22.56 4.11 -7.76
N GLN A 420 23.09 5.32 -7.62
CA GLN A 420 24.20 5.67 -6.70
C GLN A 420 23.70 6.32 -5.39
N GLY A 421 22.39 6.45 -5.21
CA GLY A 421 21.78 7.11 -4.05
C GLY A 421 21.88 8.63 -4.07
N GLY A 422 22.22 9.24 -5.20
CA GLY A 422 22.30 10.69 -5.36
C GLY A 422 20.98 11.33 -5.77
N ILE A 423 20.87 12.64 -5.54
CA ILE A 423 19.72 13.47 -5.91
C ILE A 423 20.00 14.17 -7.25
N PRO A 424 19.08 14.07 -8.23
CA PRO A 424 19.17 14.78 -9.51
C PRO A 424 18.66 16.23 -9.41
N GLU A 425 19.40 17.17 -10.00
CA GLU A 425 19.19 18.62 -9.83
C GLU A 425 18.41 19.30 -10.98
N GLY A 426 17.74 18.51 -11.83
CA GLY A 426 16.97 18.98 -13.00
C GLY A 426 17.81 19.26 -14.26
N THR A 427 17.18 19.46 -15.42
CA THR A 427 17.95 19.68 -16.67
C THR A 427 18.67 21.03 -16.73
N ASP A 428 19.73 21.09 -17.55
CA ASP A 428 20.71 22.18 -17.64
C ASP A 428 21.45 22.52 -16.34
N SER A 429 21.17 21.81 -15.23
CA SER A 429 22.08 21.73 -14.09
C SER A 429 23.37 21.01 -14.50
N ALA A 430 24.50 21.54 -14.06
CA ALA A 430 25.82 20.97 -14.30
C ALA A 430 26.71 21.22 -13.09
N CYS A 431 27.61 20.27 -12.79
CA CYS A 431 28.48 20.30 -11.61
C CYS A 431 29.57 21.39 -11.63
N ASN A 432 29.52 22.32 -12.59
CA ASN A 432 30.30 23.55 -12.62
C ASN A 432 29.53 24.78 -12.07
N ALA A 433 28.22 24.64 -11.84
CA ALA A 433 27.31 25.67 -11.38
C ALA A 433 26.52 25.24 -10.13
N THR A 434 26.13 23.96 -10.05
CA THR A 434 25.51 23.36 -8.85
C THR A 434 26.54 23.19 -7.73
N THR A 435 26.12 23.46 -6.48
CA THR A 435 26.92 23.19 -5.28
C THR A 435 26.17 22.23 -4.38
N CYS A 436 26.62 20.98 -4.34
CA CYS A 436 26.02 19.94 -3.51
C CYS A 436 26.43 20.08 -2.04
N GLU A 437 25.48 19.93 -1.13
CA GLU A 437 25.77 19.74 0.29
C GLU A 437 25.92 18.23 0.59
N PRO A 438 26.89 17.81 1.43
CA PRO A 438 26.99 16.42 1.85
C PRO A 438 25.80 16.05 2.74
N PHE A 439 25.32 14.81 2.62
CA PHE A 439 24.20 14.35 3.44
C PHE A 439 24.61 14.28 4.92
N GLU A 440 23.62 14.33 5.80
CA GLU A 440 23.77 14.07 7.22
C GLU A 440 22.76 13.03 7.70
N ALA A 441 23.08 12.36 8.80
CA ALA A 441 22.15 11.48 9.49
C ALA A 441 21.02 12.36 10.03
N CYS A 442 19.80 12.15 9.54
CA CYS A 442 18.61 12.83 10.01
C CYS A 442 17.81 11.90 10.92
N CYS A 443 17.62 12.33 12.17
CA CYS A 443 16.92 11.54 13.18
C CYS A 443 15.44 11.92 13.26
N TYR A 444 14.56 10.94 13.12
CA TYR A 444 13.11 11.05 13.26
C TYR A 444 12.65 10.16 14.43
N GLY A 445 11.48 10.45 15.02
CA GLY A 445 10.96 9.68 16.17
C GLY A 445 10.72 8.17 15.91
N PHE A 446 10.83 7.72 14.66
CA PHE A 446 10.66 6.34 14.20
C PHE A 446 11.89 5.74 13.50
N GLY A 447 13.00 6.48 13.32
CA GLY A 447 14.16 5.97 12.59
C GLY A 447 15.22 7.03 12.25
N CYS A 448 16.24 6.61 11.50
CA CYS A 448 17.32 7.47 11.01
C CYS A 448 17.43 7.28 9.49
N TYR A 449 17.50 8.38 8.75
CA TYR A 449 17.68 8.39 7.29
C TYR A 449 18.76 9.42 6.91
N ASP A 450 19.63 9.09 5.97
CA ASP A 450 20.63 10.04 5.46
C ASP A 450 19.96 10.97 4.45
N SER A 451 20.04 12.30 4.66
CA SER A 451 19.40 13.31 3.79
C SER A 451 20.21 14.61 3.74
N PRO A 452 19.92 15.55 2.83
CA PRO A 452 20.34 16.94 2.97
C PRO A 452 19.86 17.55 4.30
N GLY A 453 20.61 18.50 4.84
CA GLY A 453 20.29 19.14 6.13
C GLY A 453 19.12 20.12 6.07
N SER A 454 18.90 20.74 4.90
CA SER A 454 17.69 21.48 4.54
C SER A 454 16.44 20.62 4.73
N ASP A 455 16.47 19.43 4.16
CA ASP A 455 15.33 18.52 4.05
C ASP A 455 15.03 17.91 5.40
N CYS A 456 16.09 17.57 6.16
CA CYS A 456 15.98 17.12 7.54
C CYS A 456 15.18 18.11 8.40
N GLN A 457 15.54 19.40 8.34
CA GLN A 457 14.84 20.45 9.08
C GLN A 457 13.42 20.70 8.53
N MET A 458 13.24 20.65 7.21
CA MET A 458 11.94 20.83 6.54
C MET A 458 10.92 19.75 6.95
N TYR A 459 11.37 18.52 7.17
CA TYR A 459 10.53 17.40 7.61
C TYR A 459 10.55 17.15 9.13
N LEU A 460 10.99 18.15 9.92
CA LEU A 460 11.03 18.11 11.39
C LEU A 460 11.88 16.97 11.98
N GLY A 461 12.90 16.52 11.25
CA GLY A 461 13.95 15.65 11.77
C GLY A 461 15.06 16.45 12.44
N LEU A 462 15.79 15.80 13.35
CA LEU A 462 16.91 16.38 14.09
C LEU A 462 18.24 16.09 13.36
N PRO A 463 18.86 17.08 12.71
CA PRO A 463 20.13 16.91 12.00
C PRO A 463 21.29 16.61 12.94
N GLN A 464 22.15 15.66 12.57
CA GLN A 464 23.29 15.20 13.39
C GLN A 464 24.65 15.79 12.97
N GLY A 465 24.70 16.58 11.88
CA GLY A 465 25.88 17.28 11.37
C GLY A 465 26.33 16.76 10.00
N ALA A 466 26.57 17.68 9.06
CA ALA A 466 27.07 17.44 7.71
C ALA A 466 28.16 16.34 7.62
N GLY A 467 27.93 15.31 6.81
CA GLY A 467 28.83 14.16 6.65
C GLY A 467 28.72 13.08 7.74
N THR A 468 27.65 13.11 8.56
CA THR A 468 27.26 11.97 9.40
C THR A 468 26.39 10.98 8.63
N HIS A 469 26.37 9.72 9.05
CA HIS A 469 25.57 8.66 8.42
C HIS A 469 24.89 7.77 9.47
N CYS A 470 23.63 7.41 9.26
CA CYS A 470 22.82 6.58 10.16
C CYS A 470 23.39 5.17 10.39
N ALA A 471 24.28 4.68 9.53
CA ALA A 471 25.07 3.47 9.76
C ALA A 471 26.15 3.62 10.87
N SER A 472 26.44 4.85 11.29
CA SER A 472 27.45 5.22 12.27
C SER A 472 26.93 6.11 13.42
N THR A 473 25.81 6.81 13.19
CA THR A 473 25.19 7.73 14.14
C THR A 473 24.02 7.05 14.84
N THR A 474 24.09 6.96 16.17
CA THR A 474 22.95 6.57 17.00
C THR A 474 22.14 7.81 17.31
N CYS A 475 20.88 7.85 16.87
CA CYS A 475 19.96 8.93 17.23
C CYS A 475 19.78 9.03 18.75
N PRO A 476 19.51 10.24 19.28
CA PRO A 476 19.08 10.37 20.67
C PRO A 476 17.79 9.56 20.91
N PRO A 477 17.54 9.07 22.14
CA PRO A 477 16.25 8.50 22.48
C PRO A 477 15.16 9.58 22.41
N THR A 478 13.94 9.19 22.01
CA THR A 478 12.75 9.98 22.30
C THR A 478 12.41 9.87 23.79
N GLU A 479 11.87 10.96 24.33
CA GLU A 479 11.36 11.04 25.71
C GLU A 479 9.88 11.39 25.71
N ALA A 480 9.22 11.24 26.87
CA ALA A 480 7.83 11.64 27.01
C ALA A 480 7.72 13.17 26.91
N CYS A 481 6.96 13.64 25.93
CA CYS A 481 6.51 15.00 25.80
C CYS A 481 5.08 15.11 26.30
N CYS A 482 4.82 16.10 27.18
CA CYS A 482 3.48 16.42 27.63
C CYS A 482 3.02 17.72 26.98
N HIS A 483 1.98 17.67 26.16
CA HIS A 483 1.38 18.85 25.54
C HIS A 483 0.34 19.50 26.45
N ASP A 484 0.07 20.80 26.28
CA ASP A 484 -0.94 21.54 27.07
C ASP A 484 -2.36 20.96 26.95
N SER A 485 -2.61 20.22 25.86
CA SER A 485 -3.82 19.42 25.61
C SER A 485 -3.96 18.18 26.51
N GLY A 486 -2.96 17.84 27.32
CA GLY A 486 -2.89 16.63 28.15
C GLY A 486 -2.34 15.40 27.44
N ILE A 487 -2.30 15.43 26.11
CA ILE A 487 -1.77 14.37 25.26
C ILE A 487 -0.28 14.17 25.58
N CYS A 488 0.10 12.92 25.85
CA CYS A 488 1.48 12.50 25.94
C CYS A 488 1.91 11.80 24.65
N SER A 489 3.00 12.28 24.05
CA SER A 489 3.66 11.70 22.87
C SER A 489 5.14 11.40 23.16
N ASN A 490 5.73 10.42 22.50
CA ASN A 490 7.18 10.18 22.60
C ASN A 490 7.89 10.97 21.49
N GLU A 491 8.57 12.05 21.84
CA GLU A 491 9.19 13.01 20.90
C GLU A 491 10.65 13.29 21.27
N PHE A 492 11.38 14.04 20.45
CA PHE A 492 12.69 14.58 20.87
C PHE A 492 12.50 15.82 21.76
N PRO A 493 13.42 16.12 22.69
CA PRO A 493 13.25 17.19 23.67
C PRO A 493 13.06 18.58 23.06
N ASP A 494 13.68 18.82 21.90
CA ASP A 494 13.65 20.06 21.14
C ASP A 494 12.37 20.21 20.31
N ILE A 495 11.91 19.12 19.65
CA ILE A 495 10.60 19.07 19.00
C ILE A 495 9.50 19.34 20.04
N CYS A 496 9.55 18.67 21.18
CA CYS A 496 8.59 18.84 22.26
C CYS A 496 8.44 20.32 22.67
N VAL A 497 9.57 21.02 22.91
CA VAL A 497 9.57 22.45 23.25
C VAL A 497 9.13 23.33 22.08
N ALA A 498 9.45 22.98 20.83
CA ALA A 498 9.02 23.73 19.64
C ALA A 498 7.50 23.67 19.42
N TRP A 499 6.83 22.59 19.85
CA TRP A 499 5.38 22.44 19.83
C TRP A 499 4.69 22.85 21.16
N TYR A 500 5.38 23.61 22.01
CA TYR A 500 4.93 24.10 23.32
C TYR A 500 4.69 23.02 24.39
N GLY A 501 5.14 21.79 24.16
CA GLY A 501 5.11 20.72 25.16
C GLY A 501 6.23 20.83 26.21
N MET A 502 6.00 20.20 27.37
CA MET A 502 6.99 20.04 28.42
C MET A 502 7.71 18.66 28.30
N PRO A 503 9.01 18.63 27.99
CA PRO A 503 9.81 17.40 28.06
C PRO A 503 9.88 16.87 29.50
N GLN A 504 9.65 15.56 29.67
CA GLN A 504 9.67 14.90 30.98
C GLN A 504 11.07 14.34 31.34
N GLY A 505 12.04 14.47 30.44
CA GLY A 505 13.45 14.09 30.64
C GLY A 505 13.80 12.69 30.13
N PRO A 506 15.10 12.36 30.04
CA PRO A 506 15.57 11.19 29.31
C PRO A 506 15.11 9.86 29.94
N ASP A 507 15.02 8.83 29.10
CA ASP A 507 14.52 7.49 29.41
C ASP A 507 13.04 7.44 29.89
N THR A 508 12.26 8.50 29.65
CA THR A 508 10.81 8.52 29.90
C THR A 508 9.98 8.13 28.67
N HIS A 509 8.82 7.50 28.89
CA HIS A 509 7.86 7.17 27.83
C HIS A 509 6.42 7.42 28.32
N CYS A 510 5.51 7.73 27.40
CA CYS A 510 4.09 7.94 27.71
C CYS A 510 3.33 6.68 28.15
N SER A 511 3.98 5.52 28.15
CA SER A 511 3.50 4.28 28.80
C SER A 511 3.84 4.20 30.29
N THR A 512 4.71 5.08 30.79
CA THR A 512 5.20 5.10 32.18
C THR A 512 5.07 6.46 32.88
N VAL A 513 4.97 7.56 32.12
CA VAL A 513 4.71 8.91 32.63
C VAL A 513 3.25 9.29 32.43
N SER A 514 2.64 9.84 33.47
CA SER A 514 1.38 10.58 33.39
C SER A 514 1.69 12.07 33.48
N CYS A 515 1.16 12.88 32.56
CA CYS A 515 1.47 14.30 32.49
C CYS A 515 1.04 15.06 33.76
N PRO A 516 1.81 16.08 34.18
CA PRO A 516 1.52 16.79 35.42
C PRO A 516 0.17 17.52 35.34
N PRO A 517 -0.63 17.51 36.43
CA PRO A 517 -1.90 18.21 36.45
C PRO A 517 -1.68 19.73 36.40
N GLN A 518 -2.65 20.44 35.82
CA GLN A 518 -2.62 21.88 35.64
C GLN A 518 -3.86 22.53 36.26
N ALA A 519 -3.91 23.86 36.32
CA ALA A 519 -5.10 24.58 36.75
C ALA A 519 -6.20 24.45 35.68
N CYS A 520 -7.36 23.96 36.09
CA CYS A 520 -8.57 23.90 35.28
C CYS A 520 -9.57 24.93 35.78
N CYS A 521 -9.94 25.88 34.93
CA CYS A 521 -11.01 26.83 35.21
C CYS A 521 -12.36 26.26 34.79
N LEU A 522 -13.25 26.05 35.77
CA LEU A 522 -14.57 25.45 35.54
C LEU A 522 -15.61 26.51 35.14
N PRO A 523 -16.74 26.12 34.51
CA PRO A 523 -17.76 27.05 34.04
C PRO A 523 -18.32 28.01 35.10
N ASP A 524 -18.35 27.60 36.38
CA ASP A 524 -18.79 28.42 37.51
C ASP A 524 -17.76 29.46 37.99
N GLY A 525 -16.57 29.48 37.37
CA GLY A 525 -15.44 30.33 37.75
C GLY A 525 -14.61 29.78 38.90
N SER A 526 -14.87 28.55 39.38
CA SER A 526 -13.99 27.88 40.31
C SER A 526 -12.75 27.29 39.61
N CYS A 527 -11.71 27.01 40.39
CA CYS A 527 -10.47 26.40 39.91
C CYS A 527 -10.25 25.04 40.59
N GLN A 528 -9.89 24.02 39.83
CA GLN A 528 -9.41 22.73 40.35
C GLN A 528 -8.14 22.30 39.62
N THR A 529 -7.18 21.70 40.32
CA THR A 529 -5.93 21.21 39.71
C THR A 529 -6.11 19.74 39.28
N MET A 530 -6.10 19.49 37.97
CA MET A 530 -6.36 18.17 37.36
C MET A 530 -5.66 18.03 35.99
N PRO A 531 -5.56 16.83 35.40
CA PRO A 531 -5.11 16.64 34.01
C PRO A 531 -5.94 17.45 33.00
N ALA A 532 -5.37 17.73 31.82
CA ALA A 532 -6.07 18.49 30.79
C ALA A 532 -7.29 17.73 30.23
N ASP A 533 -7.16 16.40 30.05
CA ASP A 533 -8.25 15.55 29.58
C ASP A 533 -9.45 15.64 30.53
N ASP A 534 -9.24 15.38 31.84
CA ASP A 534 -10.27 15.50 32.88
C ASP A 534 -10.90 16.91 32.90
N CYS A 535 -10.10 17.95 32.65
CA CYS A 535 -10.54 19.33 32.58
C CYS A 535 -11.51 19.58 31.43
N TYR A 536 -11.15 19.17 30.21
CA TYR A 536 -12.07 19.27 29.06
C TYR A 536 -13.28 18.33 29.21
N TYR A 537 -13.07 17.10 29.67
CA TYR A 537 -14.09 16.09 29.85
C TYR A 537 -13.71 15.10 30.98
N PRO A 538 -14.47 15.02 32.09
CA PRO A 538 -15.87 15.39 32.19
C PRO A 538 -16.15 16.78 32.81
N ALA A 539 -15.12 17.56 33.16
CA ALA A 539 -15.33 18.79 33.94
C ALA A 539 -15.85 19.99 33.12
N ASN A 540 -15.81 19.93 31.78
CA ASN A 540 -16.19 20.99 30.85
C ASN A 540 -15.50 22.35 31.14
N GLY A 541 -14.31 22.30 31.74
CA GLY A 541 -13.49 23.46 32.05
C GLY A 541 -12.49 23.82 30.95
N PHE A 542 -11.68 24.85 31.22
CA PHE A 542 -10.65 25.36 30.34
C PHE A 542 -9.28 25.27 31.04
N PRO A 543 -8.34 24.43 30.57
CA PRO A 543 -6.99 24.33 31.13
C PRO A 543 -6.19 25.64 30.94
N GLN A 544 -5.20 25.88 31.79
CA GLN A 544 -4.46 27.16 31.84
C GLN A 544 -2.97 27.03 31.44
N GLY A 545 -2.55 25.87 30.95
CA GLY A 545 -1.17 25.54 30.60
C GLY A 545 -0.47 24.68 31.67
N LEU A 546 0.44 23.81 31.25
CA LEU A 546 1.14 22.88 32.12
C LEU A 546 1.95 23.59 33.21
N GLY A 547 1.93 23.03 34.43
CA GLY A 547 2.60 23.60 35.59
C GLY A 547 1.86 24.75 36.28
N THR A 548 0.67 25.15 35.81
CA THR A 548 -0.20 26.09 36.54
C THR A 548 -0.88 25.43 37.75
N ASP A 549 -1.15 26.21 38.81
CA ASP A 549 -1.91 25.76 39.98
C ASP A 549 -3.06 26.72 40.33
N CYS A 550 -4.02 26.22 41.12
CA CYS A 550 -5.16 27.03 41.58
C CYS A 550 -4.85 27.95 42.79
N VAL A 551 -3.57 28.23 43.05
CA VAL A 551 -3.12 29.24 44.03
C VAL A 551 -2.68 30.52 43.31
N ALA A 552 -2.08 30.39 42.13
CA ALA A 552 -1.73 31.50 41.24
C ALA A 552 -2.82 31.84 40.21
N THR A 553 -3.55 30.84 39.71
CA THR A 553 -4.59 31.02 38.68
C THR A 553 -5.84 31.72 39.24
N VAL A 554 -6.30 32.77 38.55
CA VAL A 554 -7.58 33.45 38.82
C VAL A 554 -8.56 33.11 37.70
N CYS A 555 -9.44 32.15 37.97
CA CYS A 555 -10.50 31.78 37.03
C CYS A 555 -11.62 32.84 37.00
N GLN A 556 -12.18 33.06 35.82
CA GLN A 556 -13.41 33.82 35.62
C GLN A 556 -14.54 32.85 35.25
N ALA A 557 -15.77 33.14 35.68
CA ALA A 557 -16.94 32.37 35.26
C ALA A 557 -17.09 32.43 33.74
N PHE A 558 -17.55 31.33 33.14
CA PHE A 558 -17.76 31.28 31.71
C PHE A 558 -18.95 32.17 31.32
N GLN A 559 -18.93 32.59 30.07
CA GLN A 559 -19.99 33.37 29.45
C GLN A 559 -20.15 32.94 27.99
N ALA A 560 -21.26 33.32 27.36
CA ALA A 560 -21.42 33.11 25.93
C ALA A 560 -20.32 33.85 25.15
N CYS A 561 -19.52 33.09 24.42
CA CYS A 561 -18.57 33.57 23.43
C CYS A 561 -19.15 33.28 22.05
N CYS A 562 -19.37 34.33 21.26
CA CYS A 562 -19.88 34.20 19.90
C CYS A 562 -18.72 34.14 18.92
N GLU A 563 -18.67 33.06 18.15
CA GLU A 563 -17.71 32.79 17.07
C GLU A 563 -18.47 32.92 15.72
N PHE A 564 -17.78 33.03 14.58
CA PHE A 564 -18.47 33.07 13.27
C PHE A 564 -19.41 31.87 13.06
N TYR A 565 -18.98 30.67 13.48
CA TYR A 565 -19.71 29.42 13.21
C TYR A 565 -20.53 28.90 14.40
N GLY A 566 -20.74 29.70 15.46
CA GLY A 566 -21.57 29.29 16.58
C GLY A 566 -21.34 30.04 17.89
N CYS A 567 -21.67 29.37 18.99
CA CYS A 567 -21.51 29.89 20.35
C CYS A 567 -20.80 28.85 21.22
N ARG A 568 -19.79 29.29 21.98
CA ARG A 568 -19.06 28.50 22.97
C ARG A 568 -19.15 29.16 24.34
N ASP A 569 -19.43 28.39 25.39
CA ASP A 569 -19.26 28.90 26.76
C ASP A 569 -17.76 28.94 27.11
N ALA A 570 -17.20 30.13 27.37
CA ALA A 570 -15.77 30.32 27.60
C ALA A 570 -15.46 31.48 28.56
N PRO A 571 -14.26 31.52 29.18
CA PRO A 571 -13.77 32.69 29.91
C PRO A 571 -13.64 33.94 29.02
N PRO A 572 -13.79 35.17 29.54
CA PRO A 572 -13.74 36.39 28.74
C PRO A 572 -12.45 36.58 27.94
N ASP A 573 -11.30 36.35 28.57
CA ASP A 573 -10.00 36.58 27.96
C ASP A 573 -9.71 35.51 26.89
N SER A 574 -10.04 34.25 27.17
CA SER A 574 -9.90 33.14 26.21
C SER A 574 -10.81 33.32 24.98
N CYS A 575 -12.04 33.81 25.19
CA CYS A 575 -12.96 34.16 24.10
C CYS A 575 -12.33 35.17 23.12
N ILE A 576 -11.74 36.26 23.66
CA ILE A 576 -11.07 37.28 22.84
C ILE A 576 -9.82 36.70 22.15
N THR A 577 -9.03 35.88 22.84
CA THR A 577 -7.82 35.25 22.27
C THR A 577 -8.12 34.30 21.10
N HIS A 578 -9.26 33.60 21.12
CA HIS A 578 -9.70 32.74 20.02
C HIS A 578 -10.48 33.48 18.92
N GLY A 579 -10.51 34.82 18.94
CA GLY A 579 -11.19 35.62 17.93
C GLY A 579 -12.72 35.60 18.04
N GLY A 580 -13.27 35.39 19.24
CA GLY A 580 -14.70 35.46 19.53
C GLY A 580 -15.13 36.77 20.21
N SER A 581 -16.44 36.92 20.39
CA SER A 581 -17.09 38.10 20.99
C SER A 581 -17.76 37.77 22.34
N PRO A 582 -17.32 38.36 23.47
CA PRO A 582 -17.83 38.06 24.81
C PRO A 582 -19.15 38.78 25.14
N HIS A 583 -20.19 38.03 25.51
CA HIS A 583 -21.53 38.58 25.80
C HIS A 583 -21.83 38.99 27.26
N GLY A 584 -20.91 38.74 28.19
CA GLY A 584 -20.97 39.24 29.57
C GLY A 584 -21.32 38.19 30.64
N ILE A 585 -20.86 38.42 31.87
CA ILE A 585 -20.94 37.47 32.99
C ILE A 585 -22.38 37.02 33.25
N GLY A 586 -22.59 35.69 33.27
CA GLY A 586 -23.90 35.08 33.51
C GLY A 586 -24.79 34.94 32.26
N THR A 587 -24.22 35.15 31.06
CA THR A 587 -24.77 34.64 29.80
C THR A 587 -24.28 33.21 29.56
N ASP A 588 -25.05 32.37 28.87
CA ASP A 588 -24.59 31.07 28.38
C ASP A 588 -25.09 30.84 26.94
N CYS A 589 -24.50 29.90 26.20
CA CYS A 589 -24.87 29.60 24.82
C CYS A 589 -26.18 28.80 24.69
N ALA A 590 -26.77 28.34 25.79
CA ALA A 590 -28.10 27.75 25.80
C ALA A 590 -29.23 28.82 25.81
N THR A 591 -28.94 30.02 26.31
CA THR A 591 -29.87 31.15 26.46
C THR A 591 -29.54 32.34 25.57
N THR A 592 -28.27 32.50 25.18
CA THR A 592 -27.77 33.60 24.36
C THR A 592 -27.82 33.23 22.89
N LYS A 593 -28.61 33.96 22.11
CA LYS A 593 -28.47 33.96 20.66
C LYS A 593 -27.36 34.93 20.27
N CYS A 594 -26.30 34.42 19.65
CA CYS A 594 -25.31 35.26 19.02
C CYS A 594 -25.97 36.15 17.95
N PRO A 595 -25.58 37.43 17.84
CA PRO A 595 -25.93 38.23 16.67
C PRO A 595 -25.27 37.57 15.45
N SER A 596 -26.06 37.38 14.41
CA SER A 596 -25.64 36.82 13.14
C SER A 596 -26.25 37.68 12.05
N GLU A 597 -25.39 38.17 11.17
CA GLU A 597 -25.73 38.90 9.95
C GLU A 597 -24.70 38.55 8.86
N ALA A 598 -25.02 38.83 7.61
CA ALA A 598 -24.11 38.55 6.51
C ALA A 598 -22.87 39.44 6.61
N CYS A 599 -21.69 38.82 6.59
CA CYS A 599 -20.40 39.48 6.52
C CYS A 599 -19.79 39.27 5.13
N CYS A 600 -19.54 40.35 4.40
CA CYS A 600 -18.94 40.29 3.09
C CYS A 600 -17.42 40.44 3.13
N PHE A 601 -16.74 39.55 2.42
CA PHE A 601 -15.33 39.63 2.08
C PHE A 601 -15.20 39.54 0.54
N ALA A 602 -14.10 40.01 -0.03
CA ALA A 602 -13.93 40.27 -1.47
C ALA A 602 -14.30 39.14 -2.46
N LEU A 603 -14.42 37.89 -1.99
CA LEU A 603 -14.87 36.72 -2.78
C LEU A 603 -15.83 35.78 -2.02
N ASN A 604 -16.25 36.10 -0.78
CA ASN A 604 -17.00 35.18 0.09
C ASN A 604 -17.97 35.91 1.03
N CYS A 605 -19.10 35.28 1.34
CA CYS A 605 -20.01 35.68 2.40
C CYS A 605 -19.93 34.69 3.57
N PHE A 606 -19.84 35.18 4.80
CA PHE A 606 -19.98 34.37 6.01
C PHE A 606 -21.02 34.97 6.95
N ASP A 607 -21.97 34.18 7.43
CA ASP A 607 -22.89 34.61 8.48
C ASP A 607 -22.12 34.68 9.82
N GLY A 608 -22.25 35.78 10.57
CA GLY A 608 -21.60 35.88 11.87
C GLY A 608 -21.80 37.21 12.61
N PRO A 609 -21.12 37.41 13.76
CA PRO A 609 -21.22 38.63 14.54
C PRO A 609 -20.62 39.85 13.81
N PRO A 610 -21.31 41.01 13.78
CA PRO A 610 -20.85 42.19 13.04
C PRO A 610 -19.54 42.77 13.57
N ASP A 611 -19.24 42.58 14.86
CA ASP A 611 -18.00 43.05 15.46
C ASP A 611 -16.81 42.12 15.18
N LEU A 612 -17.06 40.84 14.85
CA LEU A 612 -16.06 39.94 14.27
C LEU A 612 -15.82 40.25 12.80
N CYS A 613 -16.89 40.49 12.04
CA CYS A 613 -16.82 40.88 10.63
C CYS A 613 -15.82 42.04 10.43
N LEU A 614 -16.02 43.14 11.14
CA LEU A 614 -15.15 44.31 11.12
C LEU A 614 -13.73 44.02 11.63
N ARG A 615 -13.54 43.13 12.62
CA ARG A 615 -12.21 42.74 13.11
C ARG A 615 -11.44 41.85 12.12
N SER A 616 -12.14 41.11 11.28
CA SER A 616 -11.56 40.25 10.24
C SER A 616 -11.32 40.97 8.91
N GLY A 617 -11.74 42.23 8.77
CA GLY A 617 -11.62 42.98 7.52
C GLY A 617 -12.70 42.65 6.50
N GLY A 618 -13.92 42.37 6.96
CA GLY A 618 -15.12 42.23 6.13
C GLY A 618 -16.20 43.23 6.53
N ASP A 619 -17.17 43.44 5.63
CA ASP A 619 -18.21 44.45 5.76
C ASP A 619 -19.55 43.86 6.24
N PRO A 620 -20.06 44.25 7.43
CA PRO A 620 -21.31 43.74 7.97
C PRO A 620 -22.52 44.37 7.26
N GLN A 621 -23.40 43.52 6.72
CA GLN A 621 -24.53 43.94 5.88
C GLN A 621 -25.79 44.31 6.70
N GLY A 622 -25.72 44.23 8.03
CA GLY A 622 -26.71 44.77 8.95
C GLY A 622 -27.68 43.74 9.54
N PRO A 623 -28.34 44.05 10.68
CA PRO A 623 -29.01 43.04 11.49
C PRO A 623 -30.18 42.33 10.79
N GLY A 624 -30.07 41.00 10.69
CA GLY A 624 -31.10 40.14 10.08
C GLY A 624 -30.96 39.92 8.57
N THR A 625 -29.81 40.29 7.99
CA THR A 625 -29.33 39.72 6.72
C THR A 625 -28.79 38.30 6.91
N ASP A 626 -28.75 37.50 5.85
CA ASP A 626 -28.03 36.22 5.83
C ASP A 626 -27.35 35.97 4.47
N CYS A 627 -26.31 35.15 4.43
CA CYS A 627 -25.54 34.83 3.22
C CYS A 627 -26.28 33.95 2.19
N THR A 628 -27.53 33.55 2.48
CA THR A 628 -28.40 32.87 1.49
C THR A 628 -29.26 33.87 0.70
N THR A 629 -29.40 35.09 1.22
CA THR A 629 -30.22 36.17 0.65
C THR A 629 -29.42 37.44 0.31
N THR A 630 -28.21 37.57 0.85
CA THR A 630 -27.32 38.73 0.68
C THR A 630 -26.23 38.40 -0.33
N ILE A 631 -26.16 39.19 -1.40
CA ILE A 631 -25.15 39.04 -2.44
C ILE A 631 -23.97 39.94 -2.08
N CYS A 632 -22.85 39.34 -1.68
CA CYS A 632 -21.58 40.05 -1.60
C CYS A 632 -21.03 40.21 -3.03
N THR A 633 -20.98 41.45 -3.50
CA THR A 633 -20.34 41.79 -4.78
C THR A 633 -18.86 41.43 -4.74
N ILE A 634 -18.35 40.85 -5.82
CA ILE A 634 -16.91 40.63 -5.98
C ILE A 634 -16.24 42.01 -6.10
N VAL A 635 -15.10 42.23 -5.43
CA VAL A 635 -14.36 43.48 -5.59
C VAL A 635 -13.83 43.55 -7.02
N GLY A 636 -14.32 44.50 -7.81
CA GLY A 636 -14.07 44.63 -9.26
C GLY A 636 -15.20 44.13 -10.18
N ASP A 637 -16.23 43.46 -9.67
CA ASP A 637 -17.50 43.20 -10.37
C ASP A 637 -18.38 44.45 -10.25
N ILE A 638 -18.16 45.37 -11.18
CA ILE A 638 -18.74 46.73 -11.21
C ILE A 638 -20.08 46.71 -11.96
N ASN A 639 -20.29 45.73 -12.84
CA ASN A 639 -21.53 45.55 -13.60
C ASN A 639 -22.58 44.70 -12.85
N GLY A 640 -22.14 43.80 -11.96
CA GLY A 640 -22.98 42.99 -11.08
C GLY A 640 -23.40 41.64 -11.66
N ASP A 641 -22.64 41.05 -12.58
CA ASP A 641 -22.97 39.76 -13.24
C ASP A 641 -22.21 38.54 -12.68
N GLY A 642 -21.27 38.75 -11.75
CA GLY A 642 -20.56 37.69 -11.04
C GLY A 642 -19.22 37.28 -11.65
N VAL A 643 -18.65 38.07 -12.56
CA VAL A 643 -17.25 37.96 -13.01
C VAL A 643 -16.52 39.30 -12.89
N ILE A 644 -15.22 39.31 -13.21
CA ILE A 644 -14.45 40.54 -13.45
C ILE A 644 -13.94 40.45 -14.89
N ASP A 645 -14.52 41.21 -15.81
CA ASP A 645 -14.05 41.28 -17.19
C ASP A 645 -14.09 42.70 -17.82
N LEU A 646 -14.08 42.78 -19.15
CA LEU A 646 -14.02 44.03 -19.89
C LEU A 646 -15.31 44.86 -19.79
N ASP A 647 -16.45 44.24 -19.51
CA ASP A 647 -17.71 44.97 -19.33
C ASP A 647 -17.77 45.68 -17.95
N ASP A 648 -17.02 45.23 -16.94
CA ASP A 648 -16.75 45.98 -15.70
C ASP A 648 -15.86 47.19 -15.94
N TYR A 649 -14.80 47.03 -16.73
CA TYR A 649 -13.93 48.14 -17.12
C TYR A 649 -14.71 49.18 -17.94
N ALA A 650 -15.63 48.74 -18.80
CA ALA A 650 -16.55 49.62 -19.52
C ALA A 650 -17.54 50.32 -18.57
N THR A 651 -18.03 49.65 -17.53
CA THR A 651 -18.97 50.21 -16.55
C THR A 651 -18.29 51.20 -15.60
N SER A 652 -17.07 50.91 -15.13
CA SER A 652 -16.21 51.85 -14.39
C SER A 652 -15.92 53.12 -15.20
N TYR A 653 -15.61 52.98 -16.50
CA TYR A 653 -15.43 54.12 -17.41
C TYR A 653 -16.71 54.95 -17.63
N LEU A 654 -17.90 54.35 -17.47
CA LEU A 654 -19.16 55.09 -17.48
C LEU A 654 -19.41 55.81 -16.15
N CYS A 655 -19.05 55.20 -15.02
CA CYS A 655 -19.10 55.83 -13.69
C CYS A 655 -18.20 57.07 -13.61
N SER A 656 -16.97 57.01 -14.13
CA SER A 656 -16.02 58.14 -14.13
C SER A 656 -16.44 59.33 -15.03
N ALA A 657 -17.57 59.24 -15.74
CA ALA A 657 -18.01 60.24 -16.71
C ALA A 657 -19.14 61.17 -16.20
N ASP A 658 -19.80 60.84 -15.08
CA ASP A 658 -21.08 61.46 -14.67
C ASP A 658 -21.00 62.15 -13.29
N HIS A 659 -20.10 63.14 -13.16
CA HIS A 659 -19.79 63.90 -11.91
C HIS A 659 -20.98 64.64 -11.22
N GLU A 660 -22.23 64.47 -11.65
CA GLU A 660 -23.42 65.13 -11.05
C GLU A 660 -24.53 64.16 -10.57
N ASN A 661 -24.23 62.86 -10.38
CA ASN A 661 -25.11 61.93 -9.66
C ASN A 661 -24.36 61.08 -8.61
N GLU A 662 -25.01 60.87 -7.46
CA GLU A 662 -24.67 59.80 -6.52
C GLU A 662 -24.94 58.43 -7.17
N HIS A 663 -24.15 57.39 -6.82
CA HIS A 663 -24.27 55.94 -7.17
C HIS A 663 -23.30 55.34 -8.21
N CYS A 664 -21.98 55.36 -7.92
CA CYS A 664 -21.07 54.25 -8.27
C CYS A 664 -20.05 53.91 -7.14
N PRO A 665 -20.44 53.79 -5.84
CA PRO A 665 -19.51 53.51 -4.72
C PRO A 665 -18.89 52.10 -4.75
N PHE A 666 -19.22 51.30 -5.77
CA PHE A 666 -18.64 49.98 -6.05
C PHE A 666 -17.58 50.04 -7.17
N ALA A 667 -17.37 51.22 -7.79
CA ALA A 667 -16.34 51.49 -8.78
C ALA A 667 -15.14 52.28 -8.23
N ASP A 668 -15.30 52.89 -7.05
CA ASP A 668 -14.22 53.30 -6.14
C ASP A 668 -13.67 52.01 -5.50
N LEU A 669 -12.41 51.69 -5.77
CA LEU A 669 -11.73 50.46 -5.34
C LEU A 669 -10.54 50.74 -4.42
N ASP A 670 -10.04 51.98 -4.36
CA ASP A 670 -8.94 52.39 -3.47
C ASP A 670 -9.41 53.15 -2.21
N GLY A 671 -10.64 53.70 -2.24
CA GLY A 671 -11.39 54.21 -1.10
C GLY A 671 -11.21 55.69 -0.82
N ASP A 672 -11.01 56.52 -1.85
CA ASP A 672 -10.73 57.96 -1.72
C ASP A 672 -11.90 58.93 -2.04
N ASP A 673 -13.10 58.38 -2.28
CA ASP A 673 -14.37 59.05 -2.64
C ASP A 673 -14.47 59.57 -4.11
N ASP A 674 -13.57 59.23 -5.05
CA ASP A 674 -13.81 59.39 -6.50
C ASP A 674 -13.59 58.12 -7.37
N VAL A 675 -13.39 58.23 -8.70
CA VAL A 675 -13.27 57.09 -9.65
C VAL A 675 -12.30 57.46 -10.77
N ASP A 676 -11.06 56.98 -10.64
CA ASP A 676 -9.85 57.50 -11.28
C ASP A 676 -9.02 56.39 -11.98
N LEU A 677 -7.84 56.75 -12.49
CA LEU A 677 -6.83 55.83 -13.01
C LEU A 677 -6.26 54.85 -11.96
N LEU A 678 -6.35 55.16 -10.67
CA LEU A 678 -5.96 54.28 -9.56
C LEU A 678 -6.92 53.08 -9.47
N ASP A 679 -8.23 53.31 -9.49
CA ASP A 679 -9.25 52.26 -9.51
C ASP A 679 -9.13 51.37 -10.73
N TRP A 680 -8.88 51.95 -11.90
CA TRP A 680 -8.63 51.17 -13.12
C TRP A 680 -7.34 50.34 -13.03
N GLY A 681 -6.35 50.81 -12.28
CA GLY A 681 -5.13 50.06 -11.96
C GLY A 681 -5.41 48.86 -11.04
N LEU A 682 -6.26 49.05 -10.03
CA LEU A 682 -6.72 47.97 -9.14
C LEU A 682 -7.60 46.97 -9.89
N LEU A 683 -8.60 47.44 -10.62
CA LEU A 683 -9.48 46.64 -11.47
C LEU A 683 -8.68 45.79 -12.46
N GLN A 684 -7.70 46.38 -13.14
CA GLN A 684 -6.78 45.65 -14.04
C GLN A 684 -5.95 44.59 -13.31
N SER A 685 -5.60 44.79 -12.04
CA SER A 685 -4.87 43.80 -11.25
C SER A 685 -5.73 42.60 -10.80
N LEU A 686 -7.06 42.74 -10.83
CA LEU A 686 -8.02 41.74 -10.39
C LEU A 686 -8.49 40.81 -11.53
N PHE A 687 -8.13 41.09 -12.80
CA PHE A 687 -8.44 40.22 -13.94
C PHE A 687 -7.81 38.81 -13.79
N PRO A 688 -8.60 37.72 -13.80
CA PRO A 688 -8.07 36.37 -13.79
C PRO A 688 -7.45 36.02 -15.16
N ALA A 689 -6.11 36.05 -15.22
CA ALA A 689 -5.34 35.80 -16.44
C ALA A 689 -5.35 34.32 -16.90
N ASN A 690 -6.51 33.78 -17.32
CA ASN A 690 -6.65 32.60 -18.19
C ASN A 690 -8.11 32.29 -18.61
N ARG A 691 -8.64 32.96 -19.66
CA ARG A 691 -9.66 32.40 -20.58
C ARG A 691 -9.48 32.95 -22.00
N GLU A 692 -9.48 32.08 -23.01
CA GLU A 692 -9.49 32.50 -24.42
C GLU A 692 -10.91 32.89 -24.90
N PRO A 693 -11.04 33.80 -25.89
CA PRO A 693 -12.33 34.27 -26.39
C PRO A 693 -13.04 33.25 -27.31
N VAL A 694 -14.35 33.09 -27.11
CA VAL A 694 -15.19 32.16 -27.87
C VAL A 694 -15.49 32.67 -29.30
N SER A 695 -15.27 31.80 -30.29
CA SER A 695 -15.75 31.84 -31.70
C SER A 695 -15.52 33.12 -32.53
N LYS A 696 -14.55 33.08 -33.45
CA LYS A 696 -14.44 34.00 -34.61
C LYS A 696 -15.46 33.68 -35.73
N GLU A 697 -16.75 33.91 -35.48
CA GLU A 697 -17.81 33.82 -36.51
C GLU A 697 -18.07 35.17 -37.23
N ARG A 698 -17.14 35.50 -38.14
CA ARG A 698 -17.52 35.88 -39.53
C ARG A 698 -18.47 37.07 -39.77
N PHE A 699 -18.13 38.28 -39.35
CA PHE A 699 -18.64 39.48 -40.06
C PHE A 699 -17.80 39.80 -41.31
N ARG A 700 -18.45 39.77 -42.48
CA ARG A 700 -17.88 40.30 -43.73
C ARG A 700 -17.99 41.82 -43.73
N SER A 701 -16.91 42.51 -44.09
CA SER A 701 -16.95 43.91 -44.48
C SER A 701 -17.50 44.06 -45.91
N GLU A 702 -18.73 44.54 -46.05
CA GLU A 702 -19.14 45.28 -47.24
C GLU A 702 -18.78 46.77 -47.05
N PRO A 703 -18.15 47.45 -48.02
CA PRO A 703 -17.64 48.80 -47.82
C PRO A 703 -18.55 49.91 -48.40
N ARG A 704 -18.52 51.08 -47.73
CA ARG A 704 -19.06 52.41 -48.13
C ARG A 704 -20.54 52.66 -47.81
N PRO A 705 -21.03 53.92 -47.70
CA PRO A 705 -20.39 55.22 -48.05
C PRO A 705 -19.00 55.49 -47.45
#